data_AF-A0A8T3RPC5-F1
#
_entry.id   AF-A0A8T3RPC5-F1
#
_cell.length_a   1.000
_cell.length_b   1.000
_cell.length_c   1.000
_cell.angle_alpha   90.00
_cell.angle_beta   90.00
_cell.angle_gamma   90.00
#
_symmetry.space_group_name_H-M   'P 1'
#
loop_
_entity.id
_entity.type
_entity.pdbx_description
1 polymer ?
#
loop_
_entity_poly.entity_id
_entity_poly.type
_entity_poly.pdbx_seq_one_letter_code
_entity_poly.pdbx_strand_id
1 'polypeptide(L)'
;MDHRTREQREALERLRQERDVLALEWNPERGVASHVRGRLQDPHSSVEDTVRAFLKDFGVLFGPPRLTDSLRFVRTPSDRLDWKHLEFEQYFELEDGPDLTSYSDDKSRKGLVVDGSHLAGHIDASGVLVELQSSCWRDVYVIPAGDLLTDQELRLQLSSELRNAPGLTHIVAQHQQKKLDEIVVRSTPKLVIAPFAGGFRLAWSVYGNFPRRPGLSRERGELASGRVLVDAYTGERLLTEFFGTDAETPDTGRGLSQLPLGGPFQSHPLEIVRVDTSATYRLRDTTHSREIITYDANESDDIIEASVFGQMPQLLSTGSVPVSSDADGDKSWSRVAADGSQQPEVDAHYLTGKVYEWYDALAGPGGRAGWDDGNYPSAVPSGIPIHVVAHMGPYVNGAFNLGRNDEGESIAYMLYGRDEIIAGEGSHKWSASPFIVAHEYQHAITAHSVAGTIPGYGYNPHDPSSFWKGAVNEGLSDVFGALLTGQWYTATEISPTGRILRNIAFPRDPAAYRSDHHDHFDDRDVDDSRYKAGTILAHSAYLLSQGGVHQRADRTPELIPVLGLGLETSAGREVAKAARIWYRTMATRFATLSGLTDETVFRALRAECIACAIDLYGAGSIEHRTAVLAFYAVGLHPPGELYGADVTFLPWGWSWRFSRPYVGLSSPDWSSLDLFINNGGASEWNALVNAPGSAERFENNVFCRVRNIGDQRADGVRVTFEYARHGTAPVVWQTITDKDGLPQELNIGRLRPGASNFSDEEQDSPPISARVKWYLPPLEEDEEVHHFCIRAHVTARNDVNEHNNTVQSNVAFAIVEASMTRSFAFMIGNPLPEPLPVEIDIHSSLPTVWTAAIRESLANVVLRPKEERVVHLDISRPPASPHIEPPLDGELRGEVTGVVTSAFSGTYTDIVYDEDTVDGLLAARLRSGGSIHGQLRGKLNIKRAEVDGHVNGTYRCGRHSSPACVRVQACLRPFRRIDISQLHRGEPLGGVTFQIQMPLPGNCKWESPPVDTIYQGDRKSLQ
;
A
#
# COMPACT_ATOMS: atom_id res chain seq x y z
N MET A 1 -12.76 -38.69 -3.78
CA MET A 1 -13.97 -39.31 -4.38
C MET A 1 -15.12 -38.35 -4.12
N ASP A 2 -16.12 -38.27 -4.99
CA ASP A 2 -17.24 -37.34 -4.82
C ASP A 2 -18.21 -37.86 -3.74
N HIS A 3 -18.27 -37.20 -2.57
CA HIS A 3 -19.06 -37.63 -1.40
C HIS A 3 -20.57 -37.26 -1.48
N ARG A 4 -20.99 -36.64 -2.58
CA ARG A 4 -22.38 -36.21 -2.83
C ARG A 4 -23.26 -37.36 -3.34
N THR A 5 -24.49 -37.44 -2.83
CA THR A 5 -25.49 -38.38 -3.36
C THR A 5 -25.96 -37.94 -4.75
N ARG A 6 -26.63 -38.85 -5.48
CA ARG A 6 -27.25 -38.51 -6.77
C ARG A 6 -28.24 -37.34 -6.63
N GLU A 7 -29.07 -37.37 -5.60
CA GLU A 7 -30.07 -36.34 -5.32
C GLU A 7 -29.43 -34.99 -5.00
N GLN A 8 -28.32 -34.97 -4.25
CA GLN A 8 -27.57 -33.75 -3.97
C GLN A 8 -26.93 -33.15 -5.23
N ARG A 9 -26.46 -33.98 -6.17
CA ARG A 9 -25.95 -33.49 -7.46
C ARG A 9 -27.05 -32.84 -8.30
N GLU A 10 -28.20 -33.51 -8.41
CA GLU A 10 -29.36 -33.00 -9.16
C GLU A 10 -29.90 -31.70 -8.54
N ALA A 11 -29.99 -31.62 -7.21
CA ALA A 11 -30.40 -30.41 -6.49
C ALA A 11 -29.39 -29.27 -6.63
N LEU A 12 -28.08 -29.56 -6.60
CA LEU A 12 -27.02 -28.56 -6.78
C LEU A 12 -27.00 -27.98 -8.20
N GLU A 13 -27.18 -28.82 -9.21
CA GLU A 13 -27.30 -28.37 -10.60
C GLU A 13 -28.53 -27.48 -10.78
N ARG A 14 -29.67 -27.90 -10.24
CA ARG A 14 -30.90 -27.08 -10.24
C ARG A 14 -30.71 -25.75 -9.53
N LEU A 15 -30.08 -25.74 -8.35
CA LEU A 15 -29.81 -24.52 -7.60
C LEU A 15 -29.01 -23.51 -8.43
N ARG A 16 -27.97 -23.96 -9.14
CA ARG A 16 -27.14 -23.12 -10.01
C ARG A 16 -27.86 -22.63 -11.27
N GLN A 17 -28.89 -23.33 -11.73
CA GLN A 17 -29.68 -22.95 -12.90
C GLN A 17 -30.87 -22.04 -12.54
N GLU A 18 -31.51 -22.29 -11.40
CA GLU A 18 -32.76 -21.66 -10.99
C GLU A 18 -32.55 -20.43 -10.10
N ARG A 19 -31.34 -20.21 -9.54
CA ARG A 19 -31.02 -19.12 -8.60
C ARG A 19 -29.72 -18.43 -8.96
N ASP A 20 -29.60 -17.17 -8.56
CA ASP A 20 -28.40 -16.36 -8.77
C ASP A 20 -27.39 -16.62 -7.65
N VAL A 21 -26.69 -17.75 -7.73
CA VAL A 21 -25.72 -18.21 -6.73
C VAL A 21 -24.38 -17.52 -6.96
N LEU A 22 -23.93 -16.75 -5.97
CA LEU A 22 -22.65 -16.04 -5.98
C LEU A 22 -21.52 -16.89 -5.37
N ALA A 23 -21.82 -17.67 -4.33
CA ALA A 23 -20.84 -18.52 -3.65
C ALA A 23 -21.49 -19.79 -3.09
N LEU A 24 -20.73 -20.89 -3.07
CA LEU A 24 -21.15 -22.17 -2.49
C LEU A 24 -19.94 -22.96 -1.97
N GLU A 25 -20.03 -23.44 -0.73
CA GLU A 25 -19.01 -24.28 -0.09
C GLU A 25 -19.62 -25.62 0.34
N TRP A 26 -18.85 -26.69 0.20
CA TRP A 26 -19.27 -28.05 0.55
C TRP A 26 -18.43 -28.62 1.69
N ASN A 27 -19.08 -29.10 2.74
CA ASN A 27 -18.43 -29.82 3.84
C ASN A 27 -18.49 -31.33 3.57
N PRO A 28 -17.34 -31.98 3.23
CA PRO A 28 -17.31 -33.40 2.90
C PRO A 28 -17.52 -34.31 4.12
N GLU A 29 -17.20 -33.85 5.33
CA GLU A 29 -17.37 -34.61 6.58
C GLU A 29 -18.86 -34.75 6.94
N ARG A 30 -19.61 -33.63 6.88
CA ARG A 30 -21.04 -33.61 7.19
C ARG A 30 -21.91 -34.04 6.00
N GLY A 31 -21.34 -34.06 4.79
CA GLY A 31 -22.01 -34.44 3.56
C GLY A 31 -23.06 -33.42 3.09
N VAL A 32 -22.84 -32.13 3.38
CA VAL A 32 -23.78 -31.02 3.09
C VAL A 32 -23.06 -29.80 2.52
N ALA A 33 -23.80 -28.88 1.91
CA ALA A 33 -23.36 -27.52 1.64
C ALA A 33 -23.31 -26.74 2.94
N SER A 34 -22.12 -26.35 3.38
CA SER A 34 -21.93 -25.59 4.62
C SER A 34 -22.37 -24.13 4.46
N HIS A 35 -22.29 -23.60 3.25
CA HIS A 35 -22.59 -22.21 2.95
C HIS A 35 -23.04 -22.05 1.50
N VAL A 36 -24.09 -21.26 1.28
CA VAL A 36 -24.57 -20.81 -0.03
C VAL A 36 -24.98 -19.36 0.07
N ARG A 37 -24.48 -18.50 -0.84
CA ARG A 37 -24.81 -17.07 -0.92
C ARG A 37 -25.24 -16.68 -2.33
N GLY A 38 -26.22 -15.79 -2.43
CA GLY A 38 -26.79 -15.33 -3.69
C GLY A 38 -28.21 -14.82 -3.52
N ARG A 39 -28.97 -14.61 -4.60
CA ARG A 39 -30.41 -14.36 -4.49
C ARG A 39 -31.16 -15.69 -4.47
N LEU A 40 -31.37 -16.24 -3.27
CA LEU A 40 -31.78 -17.64 -3.09
C LEU A 40 -33.30 -17.85 -3.07
N GLN A 41 -34.05 -16.97 -2.42
CA GLN A 41 -35.50 -17.08 -2.34
C GLN A 41 -36.15 -15.72 -2.11
N ASP A 42 -37.15 -15.41 -2.94
CA ASP A 42 -37.96 -14.19 -2.78
C ASP A 42 -38.88 -14.25 -1.55
N PRO A 43 -39.29 -13.10 -0.99
CA PRO A 43 -40.06 -13.03 0.24
C PRO A 43 -41.39 -13.81 0.19
N HIS A 44 -41.72 -14.50 1.28
CA HIS A 44 -43.02 -15.17 1.51
C HIS A 44 -43.83 -14.49 2.63
N SER A 45 -44.91 -15.14 3.11
CA SER A 45 -45.80 -14.63 4.17
C SER A 45 -45.11 -14.26 5.48
N SER A 46 -43.98 -14.90 5.77
CA SER A 46 -43.09 -14.55 6.87
C SER A 46 -41.64 -14.85 6.49
N VAL A 47 -40.70 -14.26 7.23
CA VAL A 47 -39.27 -14.55 7.08
C VAL A 47 -38.94 -16.03 7.30
N GLU A 48 -39.67 -16.72 8.19
CA GLU A 48 -39.52 -18.16 8.39
C GLU A 48 -40.05 -18.95 7.20
N ASP A 49 -41.20 -18.56 6.65
CA ASP A 49 -41.76 -19.17 5.44
C ASP A 49 -40.83 -19.01 4.25
N THR A 50 -40.12 -17.89 4.14
CA THR A 50 -39.10 -17.68 3.09
C THR A 50 -37.99 -18.74 3.16
N VAL A 51 -37.43 -18.98 4.35
CA VAL A 51 -36.39 -20.01 4.53
C VAL A 51 -36.96 -21.40 4.28
N ARG A 52 -38.15 -21.71 4.83
CA ARG A 52 -38.79 -23.04 4.67
C ARG A 52 -39.16 -23.34 3.21
N ALA A 53 -39.59 -22.33 2.46
CA ALA A 53 -39.86 -22.47 1.03
C ALA A 53 -38.59 -22.87 0.26
N PHE A 54 -37.45 -22.24 0.55
CA PHE A 54 -36.16 -22.60 -0.04
C PHE A 54 -35.74 -24.03 0.35
N LEU A 55 -35.83 -24.37 1.63
CA LEU A 55 -35.45 -25.68 2.15
C LEU A 55 -36.33 -26.81 1.62
N LYS A 56 -37.57 -26.54 1.22
CA LYS A 56 -38.44 -27.55 0.62
C LYS A 56 -37.88 -28.05 -0.72
N ASP A 57 -37.26 -27.17 -1.49
CA ASP A 57 -36.75 -27.50 -2.84
C ASP A 57 -35.28 -27.93 -2.81
N PHE A 58 -34.49 -27.38 -1.89
CA PHE A 58 -33.03 -27.56 -1.85
C PHE A 58 -32.49 -28.09 -0.51
N GLY A 59 -33.35 -28.44 0.46
CA GLY A 59 -32.95 -28.83 1.81
C GLY A 59 -32.04 -30.07 1.88
N VAL A 60 -32.12 -30.96 0.90
CA VAL A 60 -31.23 -32.14 0.78
C VAL A 60 -29.75 -31.76 0.64
N LEU A 61 -29.46 -30.52 0.20
CA LEU A 61 -28.11 -30.00 0.15
C LEU A 61 -27.58 -29.67 1.55
N PHE A 62 -28.45 -29.38 2.52
CA PHE A 62 -28.07 -28.77 3.79
C PHE A 62 -28.24 -29.71 4.99
N GLY A 63 -28.69 -30.94 4.81
CA GLY A 63 -28.91 -31.90 5.89
C GLY A 63 -29.58 -33.19 5.42
N PRO A 64 -30.35 -33.88 6.29
CA PRO A 64 -30.99 -35.15 5.91
C PRO A 64 -32.07 -34.93 4.85
N PRO A 65 -32.50 -35.99 4.13
CA PRO A 65 -33.49 -35.88 3.05
C PRO A 65 -34.82 -35.19 3.43
N ARG A 66 -35.18 -35.17 4.72
CA ARG A 66 -36.34 -34.44 5.26
C ARG A 66 -35.93 -33.36 6.27
N LEU A 67 -34.94 -32.55 5.90
CA LEU A 67 -34.35 -31.53 6.77
C LEU A 67 -35.39 -30.63 7.45
N THR A 68 -36.45 -30.20 6.76
CA THR A 68 -37.48 -29.33 7.36
C THR A 68 -38.19 -29.96 8.57
N ASP A 69 -38.36 -31.28 8.57
CA ASP A 69 -38.99 -32.04 9.66
C ASP A 69 -37.98 -32.22 10.82
N SER A 70 -36.69 -32.30 10.47
CA SER A 70 -35.55 -32.37 11.38
C SER A 70 -35.10 -31.02 11.93
N LEU A 71 -35.77 -29.90 11.64
CA LEU A 71 -35.39 -28.58 12.14
C LEU A 71 -36.39 -28.03 13.16
N ARG A 72 -35.86 -27.47 14.24
CA ARG A 72 -36.59 -26.65 15.21
C ARG A 72 -36.16 -25.20 15.05
N PHE A 73 -37.11 -24.31 14.89
CA PHE A 73 -36.83 -22.87 14.92
C PHE A 73 -36.39 -22.45 16.33
N VAL A 74 -35.30 -21.68 16.42
CA VAL A 74 -34.72 -21.22 17.68
C VAL A 74 -35.07 -19.76 17.92
N ARG A 75 -34.67 -18.87 17.01
CA ARG A 75 -34.86 -17.41 17.13
C ARG A 75 -34.63 -16.65 15.82
N THR A 76 -34.96 -15.36 15.83
CA THR A 76 -34.67 -14.41 14.73
C THR A 76 -34.07 -13.10 15.23
N PRO A 77 -32.75 -13.03 15.51
CA PRO A 77 -32.07 -11.76 15.73
C PRO A 77 -32.09 -10.85 14.50
N SER A 78 -31.86 -9.56 14.73
CA SER A 78 -31.68 -8.57 13.67
C SER A 78 -30.37 -7.81 13.87
N ASP A 79 -29.71 -7.45 12.79
CA ASP A 79 -28.48 -6.65 12.83
C ASP A 79 -28.72 -5.16 12.53
N ARG A 80 -27.63 -4.39 12.49
CA ARG A 80 -27.64 -2.94 12.23
C ARG A 80 -27.99 -2.56 10.78
N LEU A 81 -28.13 -3.54 9.88
CA LEU A 81 -28.53 -3.35 8.48
C LEU A 81 -30.00 -3.76 8.26
N ASP A 82 -30.75 -3.97 9.34
CA ASP A 82 -32.12 -4.52 9.35
C ASP A 82 -32.23 -5.92 8.74
N TRP A 83 -31.13 -6.67 8.63
CA TRP A 83 -31.19 -8.07 8.21
C TRP A 83 -31.79 -8.92 9.31
N LYS A 84 -32.51 -9.98 8.92
CA LYS A 84 -33.08 -10.97 9.83
C LYS A 84 -32.29 -12.27 9.69
N HIS A 85 -31.79 -12.80 10.80
CA HIS A 85 -31.05 -14.06 10.79
C HIS A 85 -31.89 -15.11 11.50
N LEU A 86 -32.35 -16.12 10.80
CA LEU A 86 -33.17 -17.19 11.34
C LEU A 86 -32.28 -18.35 11.72
N GLU A 87 -32.32 -18.74 12.98
CA GLU A 87 -31.54 -19.87 13.49
C GLU A 87 -32.46 -21.07 13.73
N PHE A 88 -32.02 -22.23 13.25
CA PHE A 88 -32.66 -23.52 13.43
C PHE A 88 -31.67 -24.53 14.04
N GLU A 89 -32.20 -25.52 14.75
CA GLU A 89 -31.42 -26.59 15.36
C GLU A 89 -31.91 -27.96 14.85
N GLN A 90 -30.96 -28.87 14.61
CA GLN A 90 -31.25 -30.20 14.08
C GLN A 90 -31.73 -31.17 15.16
N TYR A 91 -32.77 -31.93 14.82
CA TYR A 91 -33.32 -33.04 15.60
C TYR A 91 -33.26 -34.34 14.82
N PHE A 92 -33.09 -35.44 15.54
CA PHE A 92 -33.11 -36.79 14.99
C PHE A 92 -34.00 -37.71 15.84
N GLU A 93 -34.89 -38.45 15.18
CA GLU A 93 -35.73 -39.47 15.80
C GLU A 93 -35.06 -40.85 15.68
N LEU A 94 -34.98 -41.59 16.79
CA LEU A 94 -34.43 -42.94 16.79
C LEU A 94 -35.51 -43.92 16.32
N GLU A 95 -35.31 -44.56 15.16
CA GLU A 95 -36.30 -45.48 14.59
C GLU A 95 -36.44 -46.79 15.39
N ASP A 96 -35.37 -47.27 16.05
CA ASP A 96 -35.32 -48.57 16.78
C ASP A 96 -34.73 -48.44 18.21
N GLY A 97 -34.94 -47.31 18.88
CA GLY A 97 -34.35 -47.00 20.20
C GLY A 97 -35.29 -47.15 21.41
N PRO A 98 -34.78 -47.03 22.64
CA PRO A 98 -35.61 -46.86 23.84
C PRO A 98 -36.55 -45.64 23.68
N ASP A 99 -37.70 -45.64 24.36
CA ASP A 99 -38.61 -44.48 24.35
C ASP A 99 -37.96 -43.29 25.07
N LEU A 100 -37.44 -42.34 24.29
CA LEU A 100 -36.76 -41.15 24.81
C LEU A 100 -37.69 -39.94 24.91
N THR A 101 -39.01 -40.10 24.74
CA THR A 101 -39.97 -38.99 24.82
C THR A 101 -39.97 -38.30 26.18
N SER A 102 -39.60 -39.00 27.26
CA SER A 102 -39.43 -38.40 28.59
C SER A 102 -38.22 -37.47 28.71
N TYR A 103 -37.26 -37.55 27.77
CA TYR A 103 -36.01 -36.79 27.76
C TYR A 103 -35.95 -35.71 26.66
N SER A 104 -36.94 -35.67 25.76
CA SER A 104 -37.01 -34.63 24.74
C SER A 104 -37.44 -33.30 25.35
N ASP A 105 -36.75 -32.22 24.97
CA ASP A 105 -37.10 -30.84 25.32
C ASP A 105 -38.47 -30.42 24.74
N ASP A 106 -38.92 -31.09 23.67
CA ASP A 106 -40.23 -30.88 23.06
C ASP A 106 -41.04 -32.18 23.11
N LYS A 107 -41.95 -32.27 24.09
CA LYS A 107 -42.81 -33.44 24.28
C LYS A 107 -43.76 -33.71 23.10
N SER A 108 -43.86 -32.80 22.13
CA SER A 108 -44.63 -32.99 20.90
C SER A 108 -43.85 -33.68 19.77
N ARG A 109 -42.52 -33.85 19.91
CA ARG A 109 -41.63 -34.49 18.93
C ARG A 109 -40.93 -35.71 19.55
N LYS A 110 -40.67 -36.76 18.77
CA LYS A 110 -40.05 -38.01 19.28
C LYS A 110 -38.52 -38.02 19.16
N GLY A 111 -37.90 -36.89 18.86
CA GLY A 111 -36.47 -36.77 18.58
C GLY A 111 -35.65 -36.09 19.66
N LEU A 112 -34.33 -36.27 19.56
CA LEU A 112 -33.31 -35.57 20.35
C LEU A 112 -32.57 -34.55 19.49
N VAL A 113 -32.04 -33.51 20.14
CA VAL A 113 -31.14 -32.53 19.53
C VAL A 113 -29.86 -33.23 19.08
N VAL A 114 -29.42 -32.94 17.87
CA VAL A 114 -28.06 -33.28 17.40
C VAL A 114 -27.15 -32.12 17.78
N ASP A 115 -26.18 -32.39 18.67
CA ASP A 115 -25.38 -31.34 19.26
C ASP A 115 -24.51 -30.59 18.23
N GLY A 116 -24.39 -29.27 18.39
CA GLY A 116 -23.61 -28.40 17.50
C GLY A 116 -24.09 -28.34 16.04
N SER A 117 -25.34 -28.75 15.78
CA SER A 117 -25.89 -28.92 14.43
C SER A 117 -27.03 -27.92 14.19
N HIS A 118 -26.71 -26.84 13.48
CA HIS A 118 -27.57 -25.70 13.26
C HIS A 118 -27.70 -25.36 11.78
N LEU A 119 -28.74 -24.61 11.46
CA LEU A 119 -28.92 -24.00 10.16
C LEU A 119 -29.31 -22.55 10.34
N ALA A 120 -28.66 -21.65 9.61
CA ALA A 120 -28.92 -20.22 9.64
C ALA A 120 -29.35 -19.73 8.26
N GLY A 121 -30.41 -18.93 8.21
CA GLY A 121 -30.85 -18.23 7.01
C GLY A 121 -30.81 -16.73 7.20
N HIS A 122 -30.13 -16.02 6.31
CA HIS A 122 -29.97 -14.56 6.38
C HIS A 122 -30.85 -13.91 5.33
N ILE A 123 -31.77 -13.08 5.82
CA ILE A 123 -32.73 -12.34 5.00
C ILE A 123 -32.36 -10.87 5.05
N ASP A 124 -32.20 -10.27 3.88
CA ASP A 124 -31.87 -8.85 3.79
C ASP A 124 -33.04 -7.93 4.16
N ALA A 125 -32.79 -6.62 4.20
CA ALA A 125 -33.83 -5.63 4.51
C ALA A 125 -35.01 -5.62 3.54
N SER A 126 -34.88 -6.23 2.35
CA SER A 126 -35.96 -6.37 1.36
C SER A 126 -36.83 -7.62 1.56
N GLY A 127 -36.44 -8.51 2.48
CA GLY A 127 -37.13 -9.76 2.77
C GLY A 127 -36.66 -10.95 1.94
N VAL A 128 -35.60 -10.79 1.13
CA VAL A 128 -35.03 -11.84 0.28
C VAL A 128 -34.04 -12.68 1.07
N LEU A 129 -34.10 -14.02 0.92
CA LEU A 129 -33.06 -14.91 1.43
C LEU A 129 -31.79 -14.76 0.59
N VAL A 130 -30.75 -14.21 1.20
CA VAL A 130 -29.48 -13.90 0.54
C VAL A 130 -28.37 -14.89 0.88
N GLU A 131 -28.51 -15.62 1.98
CA GLU A 131 -27.52 -16.59 2.43
C GLU A 131 -28.14 -17.70 3.28
N LEU A 132 -27.60 -18.91 3.13
CA LEU A 132 -27.89 -20.04 3.98
C LEU A 132 -26.59 -20.71 4.44
N GLN A 133 -26.45 -20.91 5.74
CA GLN A 133 -25.34 -21.62 6.37
C GLN A 133 -25.86 -22.87 7.06
N SER A 134 -25.18 -24.00 6.93
CA SER A 134 -25.56 -25.23 7.59
C SER A 134 -24.39 -25.95 8.22
N SER A 135 -24.58 -26.34 9.47
CA SER A 135 -23.77 -27.31 10.18
C SER A 135 -24.59 -28.59 10.45
N CYS A 136 -25.74 -28.81 9.82
CA CYS A 136 -26.47 -30.06 10.01
C CYS A 136 -25.69 -31.27 9.45
N TRP A 137 -25.93 -32.43 10.02
CA TRP A 137 -25.43 -33.71 9.52
C TRP A 137 -26.43 -34.33 8.57
N ARG A 138 -25.97 -34.75 7.38
CA ARG A 138 -26.82 -35.52 6.45
C ARG A 138 -27.20 -36.87 7.04
N ASP A 139 -26.20 -37.60 7.52
CA ASP A 139 -26.35 -38.98 8.00
C ASP A 139 -26.10 -39.01 9.51
N VAL A 140 -27.16 -39.15 10.29
CA VAL A 140 -27.10 -39.31 11.76
C VAL A 140 -27.50 -40.73 12.11
N TYR A 141 -26.74 -41.40 12.98
CA TYR A 141 -27.05 -42.74 13.46
C TYR A 141 -26.49 -42.94 14.87
N VAL A 142 -27.21 -43.63 15.73
CA VAL A 142 -26.78 -43.95 17.10
C VAL A 142 -26.91 -45.45 17.32
N ILE A 143 -25.90 -46.06 17.93
CA ILE A 143 -25.93 -47.47 18.34
C ILE A 143 -26.19 -47.54 19.86
N PRO A 144 -27.35 -48.06 20.32
CA PRO A 144 -27.61 -48.25 21.74
C PRO A 144 -26.64 -49.26 22.37
N ALA A 145 -26.10 -48.95 23.55
CA ALA A 145 -25.03 -49.74 24.18
C ALA A 145 -25.32 -50.24 25.62
N GLY A 146 -26.56 -50.17 26.10
CA GLY A 146 -26.94 -50.62 27.44
C GLY A 146 -28.05 -49.77 28.07
N ASP A 147 -28.14 -49.78 29.41
CA ASP A 147 -29.02 -48.89 30.17
C ASP A 147 -28.39 -47.48 30.31
N LEU A 148 -29.23 -46.44 30.27
CA LEU A 148 -28.77 -45.05 30.46
C LEU A 148 -28.45 -44.78 31.93
N LEU A 149 -27.39 -44.02 32.17
CA LEU A 149 -27.09 -43.47 33.49
C LEU A 149 -28.24 -42.57 33.97
N THR A 150 -28.64 -42.73 35.23
CA THR A 150 -29.59 -41.84 35.88
C THR A 150 -28.96 -40.49 36.24
N ASP A 151 -29.78 -39.43 36.39
CA ASP A 151 -29.31 -38.11 36.86
C ASP A 151 -28.53 -38.20 38.19
N GLN A 152 -28.97 -39.09 39.09
CA GLN A 152 -28.30 -39.30 40.37
C GLN A 152 -26.92 -39.94 40.23
N GLU A 153 -26.77 -40.96 39.37
CA GLU A 153 -25.48 -41.61 39.10
C GLU A 153 -24.50 -40.63 38.43
N LEU A 154 -24.98 -39.87 37.44
CA LEU A 154 -24.20 -38.85 36.75
C LEU A 154 -23.69 -37.75 37.70
N ARG A 155 -24.56 -37.22 38.57
CA ARG A 155 -24.19 -36.20 39.57
C ARG A 155 -23.17 -36.72 40.57
N LEU A 156 -23.32 -37.95 41.04
CA LEU A 156 -22.36 -38.58 41.96
C LEU A 156 -20.99 -38.74 41.31
N GLN A 157 -20.95 -39.19 40.06
CA GLN A 157 -19.72 -39.36 39.30
C GLN A 157 -18.99 -38.03 39.10
N LEU A 158 -19.65 -37.01 38.53
CA LEU A 158 -19.06 -35.69 38.28
C LEU A 158 -18.62 -35.00 39.58
N SER A 159 -19.35 -35.20 40.68
CA SER A 159 -18.99 -34.63 41.98
C SER A 159 -17.81 -35.31 42.66
N SER A 160 -17.56 -36.59 42.35
CA SER A 160 -16.41 -37.32 42.91
C SER A 160 -15.07 -36.80 42.40
N GLU A 161 -15.03 -36.38 41.14
CA GLU A 161 -13.84 -35.87 40.45
C GLU A 161 -13.40 -34.50 40.99
N LEU A 162 -14.34 -33.73 41.55
CA LEU A 162 -14.11 -32.37 42.04
C LEU A 162 -13.57 -32.29 43.47
N ARG A 163 -13.67 -33.38 44.26
CA ARG A 163 -13.26 -33.40 45.67
C ARG A 163 -11.79 -33.01 45.90
N ASN A 164 -10.96 -33.15 44.88
CA ASN A 164 -9.52 -32.86 44.92
C ASN A 164 -9.13 -31.66 44.02
N ALA A 165 -10.08 -30.91 43.45
CA ALA A 165 -9.79 -29.83 42.52
C ALA A 165 -9.36 -28.53 43.26
N PRO A 166 -8.28 -27.85 42.82
CA PRO A 166 -7.94 -26.51 43.30
C PRO A 166 -9.12 -25.52 43.08
N GLY A 167 -9.33 -24.59 44.00
CA GLY A 167 -10.43 -23.61 43.90
C GLY A 167 -11.81 -24.06 44.42
N LEU A 168 -12.00 -25.35 44.78
CA LEU A 168 -13.28 -25.86 45.31
C LEU A 168 -13.76 -25.10 46.55
N THR A 169 -12.86 -24.81 47.50
CA THR A 169 -13.19 -24.10 48.74
C THR A 169 -13.76 -22.70 48.48
N HIS A 170 -13.30 -22.03 47.42
CA HIS A 170 -13.77 -20.70 47.02
C HIS A 170 -15.20 -20.76 46.48
N ILE A 171 -15.49 -21.68 45.55
CA ILE A 171 -16.84 -21.87 44.98
C ILE A 171 -17.84 -22.33 46.04
N VAL A 172 -17.44 -23.22 46.95
CA VAL A 172 -18.29 -23.66 48.06
C VAL A 172 -18.62 -22.50 49.01
N ALA A 173 -17.66 -21.61 49.28
CA ALA A 173 -17.88 -20.41 50.11
C ALA A 173 -18.85 -19.41 49.45
N GLN A 174 -18.80 -19.25 48.12
CA GLN A 174 -19.70 -18.37 47.36
C GLN A 174 -21.16 -18.86 47.34
N HIS A 175 -21.40 -20.17 47.45
CA HIS A 175 -22.73 -20.77 47.28
C HIS A 175 -23.44 -21.16 48.59
N GLN A 176 -23.09 -20.51 49.72
CA GLN A 176 -23.77 -20.51 51.04
C GLN A 176 -24.96 -21.51 51.19
N GLN A 177 -24.67 -22.73 51.66
CA GLN A 177 -25.61 -23.83 52.01
C GLN A 177 -26.04 -24.83 50.91
N LYS A 178 -25.55 -24.76 49.67
CA LYS A 178 -25.83 -25.80 48.65
C LYS A 178 -24.97 -27.07 48.81
N LYS A 179 -25.53 -28.23 48.44
CA LYS A 179 -24.78 -29.49 48.40
C LYS A 179 -23.79 -29.50 47.22
N LEU A 180 -22.68 -30.24 47.34
CA LEU A 180 -21.60 -30.25 46.35
C LEU A 180 -22.12 -30.60 44.95
N ASP A 181 -23.01 -31.57 44.81
CA ASP A 181 -23.64 -32.00 43.56
C ASP A 181 -24.50 -30.93 42.87
N GLU A 182 -25.08 -30.00 43.62
CA GLU A 182 -25.80 -28.83 43.10
C GLU A 182 -24.86 -27.69 42.69
N ILE A 183 -23.63 -27.69 43.21
CA ILE A 183 -22.56 -26.75 42.85
C ILE A 183 -21.84 -27.22 41.58
N VAL A 184 -21.63 -28.54 41.45
CA VAL A 184 -20.99 -29.18 40.29
C VAL A 184 -21.90 -29.13 39.08
N VAL A 185 -23.14 -29.59 39.22
CA VAL A 185 -24.10 -29.71 38.13
C VAL A 185 -25.20 -28.67 38.35
N ARG A 186 -25.07 -27.54 37.66
CA ARG A 186 -25.93 -26.36 37.79
C ARG A 186 -27.24 -26.47 37.00
N SER A 187 -27.29 -27.31 35.98
CA SER A 187 -28.50 -27.58 35.20
C SER A 187 -29.06 -28.97 35.43
N THR A 188 -30.29 -29.20 35.01
CA THR A 188 -30.76 -30.56 34.72
C THR A 188 -29.98 -31.08 33.50
N PRO A 189 -29.35 -32.27 33.57
CA PRO A 189 -28.71 -32.90 32.41
C PRO A 189 -29.72 -33.08 31.28
N LYS A 190 -29.30 -32.74 30.06
CA LYS A 190 -30.11 -32.91 28.85
C LYS A 190 -29.55 -34.03 27.99
N LEU A 191 -30.39 -34.95 27.56
CA LEU A 191 -29.95 -36.01 26.65
C LEU A 191 -29.87 -35.44 25.23
N VAL A 192 -28.73 -35.60 24.57
CA VAL A 192 -28.45 -35.14 23.21
C VAL A 192 -27.78 -36.25 22.40
N ILE A 193 -27.75 -36.09 21.08
CA ILE A 193 -26.94 -36.91 20.17
C ILE A 193 -25.68 -36.12 19.85
N ALA A 194 -24.53 -36.56 20.38
CA ALA A 194 -23.25 -35.89 20.20
C ALA A 194 -22.44 -36.52 19.05
N PRO A 195 -22.03 -35.76 18.03
CA PRO A 195 -21.03 -36.22 17.06
C PRO A 195 -19.66 -36.35 17.75
N PHE A 196 -19.09 -37.55 17.76
CA PHE A 196 -17.82 -37.84 18.45
C PHE A 196 -17.03 -38.95 17.75
N ALA A 197 -15.72 -38.74 17.57
CA ALA A 197 -14.78 -39.71 16.98
C ALA A 197 -15.23 -40.33 15.64
N GLY A 198 -15.84 -39.53 14.76
CA GLY A 198 -16.30 -39.99 13.44
C GLY A 198 -17.62 -40.77 13.45
N GLY A 199 -18.39 -40.74 14.55
CA GLY A 199 -19.76 -41.29 14.64
C GLY A 199 -20.62 -40.47 15.60
N PHE A 200 -21.77 -41.00 16.03
CA PHE A 200 -22.63 -40.33 17.03
C PHE A 200 -22.84 -41.19 18.28
N ARG A 201 -22.92 -40.51 19.43
CA ARG A 201 -23.15 -41.10 20.75
C ARG A 201 -24.35 -40.43 21.41
N LEU A 202 -25.09 -41.18 22.24
CA LEU A 202 -26.00 -40.57 23.19
C LEU A 202 -25.19 -40.00 24.34
N ALA A 203 -25.43 -38.72 24.67
CA ALA A 203 -24.67 -38.02 25.68
C ALA A 203 -25.56 -37.15 26.57
N TRP A 204 -25.22 -37.08 27.85
CA TRP A 204 -25.73 -36.09 28.77
C TRP A 204 -24.95 -34.78 28.59
N SER A 205 -25.64 -33.75 28.14
CA SER A 205 -25.20 -32.36 28.13
C SER A 205 -25.45 -31.74 29.51
N VAL A 206 -24.37 -31.46 30.23
CA VAL A 206 -24.41 -31.01 31.62
C VAL A 206 -23.73 -29.65 31.74
N TYR A 207 -24.44 -28.66 32.28
CA TYR A 207 -23.87 -27.35 32.60
C TYR A 207 -23.45 -27.34 34.07
N GLY A 208 -22.24 -26.88 34.35
CA GLY A 208 -21.64 -27.06 35.66
C GLY A 208 -20.32 -26.33 35.86
N ASN A 209 -19.69 -26.56 37.01
CA ASN A 209 -18.31 -26.14 37.26
C ASN A 209 -17.39 -27.35 37.15
N PHE A 210 -16.41 -27.27 36.26
CA PHE A 210 -15.50 -28.38 35.97
C PHE A 210 -14.04 -27.91 36.01
N PRO A 211 -13.09 -28.79 36.37
CA PRO A 211 -11.69 -28.40 36.40
C PRO A 211 -11.17 -28.17 34.97
N ARG A 212 -10.50 -27.04 34.72
CA ARG A 212 -9.82 -26.77 33.44
C ARG A 212 -8.71 -27.80 33.20
N ARG A 213 -8.61 -28.34 31.97
CA ARG A 213 -7.46 -29.18 31.57
C ARG A 213 -6.19 -28.30 31.47
N PRO A 214 -4.99 -28.84 31.76
CA PRO A 214 -3.74 -28.11 31.53
C PRO A 214 -3.60 -27.74 30.05
N GLY A 215 -3.38 -26.46 29.73
CA GLY A 215 -3.05 -26.00 28.37
C GLY A 215 -3.90 -24.85 27.77
N LEU A 216 -4.92 -24.33 28.46
CA LEU A 216 -5.82 -23.28 27.91
C LEU A 216 -5.88 -21.97 28.72
N SER A 217 -5.18 -21.83 29.84
CA SER A 217 -5.00 -20.56 30.55
C SER A 217 -3.85 -20.64 31.56
N ARG A 218 -3.28 -19.48 31.93
CA ARG A 218 -2.15 -19.32 32.88
C ARG A 218 -2.33 -19.98 34.26
N GLU A 219 -3.54 -20.34 34.65
CA GLU A 219 -3.80 -20.86 35.99
C GLU A 219 -4.09 -22.38 35.95
N ARG A 220 -3.16 -23.16 36.51
CA ARG A 220 -3.37 -24.59 36.74
C ARG A 220 -4.55 -24.80 37.69
N GLY A 221 -5.59 -25.45 37.21
CA GLY A 221 -6.54 -26.19 38.05
C GLY A 221 -7.68 -25.39 38.68
N GLU A 222 -8.00 -24.19 38.20
CA GLU A 222 -9.24 -23.52 38.62
C GLU A 222 -10.49 -24.18 38.03
N LEU A 223 -11.59 -24.11 38.79
CA LEU A 223 -12.91 -24.55 38.39
C LEU A 223 -13.56 -23.50 37.51
N ALA A 224 -13.88 -23.85 36.28
CA ALA A 224 -14.57 -22.95 35.34
C ALA A 224 -15.99 -23.44 35.06
N SER A 225 -16.89 -22.48 34.83
CA SER A 225 -18.21 -22.79 34.32
C SER A 225 -18.08 -23.37 32.91
N GLY A 226 -18.84 -24.42 32.63
CA GLY A 226 -18.72 -25.15 31.37
C GLY A 226 -19.87 -26.08 31.12
N ARG A 227 -19.92 -26.57 29.89
CA ARG A 227 -20.72 -27.69 29.46
C ARG A 227 -19.82 -28.88 29.25
N VAL A 228 -20.19 -30.00 29.83
CA VAL A 228 -19.56 -31.28 29.57
C VAL A 228 -20.59 -32.16 28.88
N LEU A 229 -20.16 -32.83 27.80
CA LEU A 229 -20.88 -33.96 27.24
C LEU A 229 -20.33 -35.24 27.88
N VAL A 230 -21.20 -36.01 28.51
CA VAL A 230 -20.87 -37.29 29.14
C VAL A 230 -21.60 -38.39 28.40
N ASP A 231 -20.90 -39.45 27.97
CA ASP A 231 -21.51 -40.61 27.35
C ASP A 231 -22.62 -41.15 28.26
N ALA A 232 -23.82 -41.29 27.70
CA ALA A 232 -25.01 -41.57 28.47
C ALA A 232 -25.06 -43.01 29.01
N TYR A 233 -24.21 -43.90 28.50
CA TYR A 233 -24.11 -45.30 28.93
C TYR A 233 -22.93 -45.54 29.86
N THR A 234 -21.75 -45.00 29.52
CA THR A 234 -20.49 -45.32 30.22
C THR A 234 -20.10 -44.30 31.28
N GLY A 235 -20.64 -43.09 31.20
CA GLY A 235 -20.21 -41.98 32.06
C GLY A 235 -18.88 -41.37 31.63
N GLU A 236 -18.32 -41.75 30.49
CA GLU A 236 -17.09 -41.18 29.95
C GLU A 236 -17.30 -39.74 29.48
N ARG A 237 -16.38 -38.82 29.79
CA ARG A 237 -16.45 -37.45 29.27
C ARG A 237 -16.06 -37.43 27.79
N LEU A 238 -17.02 -37.12 26.92
CA LEU A 238 -16.83 -37.01 25.48
C LEU A 238 -16.26 -35.65 25.09
N LEU A 239 -16.83 -34.57 25.63
CA LEU A 239 -16.46 -33.19 25.31
C LEU A 239 -16.52 -32.34 26.57
N THR A 240 -15.65 -31.33 26.67
CA THR A 240 -15.73 -30.31 27.70
C THR A 240 -15.54 -28.95 27.04
N GLU A 241 -16.60 -28.17 27.04
CA GLU A 241 -16.65 -26.78 26.60
C GLU A 241 -16.72 -25.92 27.85
N PHE A 242 -15.87 -24.92 28.01
CA PHE A 242 -16.02 -23.98 29.11
C PHE A 242 -16.88 -22.80 28.63
N PHE A 243 -17.93 -22.48 29.38
CA PHE A 243 -18.60 -21.20 29.23
C PHE A 243 -17.66 -20.21 29.84
N GLY A 244 -16.94 -19.51 28.96
CA GLY A 244 -16.22 -18.35 29.41
C GLY A 244 -17.21 -17.45 30.19
N THR A 245 -16.85 -17.17 31.43
CA THR A 245 -16.92 -15.79 31.93
C THR A 245 -16.05 -14.84 31.08
N ASP A 246 -15.34 -15.40 30.08
CA ASP A 246 -14.47 -14.76 29.11
C ASP A 246 -14.87 -15.07 27.65
N ALA A 247 -16.15 -15.31 27.34
CA ALA A 247 -16.55 -15.47 25.93
C ALA A 247 -16.28 -14.15 25.19
N GLU A 248 -15.47 -14.17 24.13
CA GLU A 248 -15.11 -12.95 23.41
C GLU A 248 -16.07 -12.73 22.25
N THR A 249 -16.83 -11.64 22.28
CA THR A 249 -17.75 -11.25 21.21
C THR A 249 -17.13 -10.12 20.38
N PRO A 250 -17.11 -10.20 19.04
CA PRO A 250 -16.62 -9.12 18.19
C PRO A 250 -17.36 -7.79 18.46
N ASP A 251 -16.61 -6.69 18.54
CA ASP A 251 -17.11 -5.33 18.78
C ASP A 251 -16.19 -4.31 18.08
N THR A 252 -16.54 -3.03 18.10
CA THR A 252 -15.74 -1.95 17.51
C THR A 252 -15.38 -0.89 18.56
N GLY A 253 -14.15 -0.43 18.56
CA GLY A 253 -13.63 0.61 19.44
C GLY A 253 -12.92 1.73 18.67
N ARG A 254 -12.19 2.56 19.41
CA ARG A 254 -11.32 3.60 18.85
C ARG A 254 -10.03 3.73 19.64
N GLY A 255 -9.00 4.26 19.00
CA GLY A 255 -7.74 4.60 19.67
C GLY A 255 -7.16 5.89 19.13
N LEU A 256 -6.21 6.48 19.86
CA LEU A 256 -5.40 7.59 19.37
C LEU A 256 -4.07 7.07 18.83
N SER A 257 -3.69 7.53 17.64
CA SER A 257 -2.40 7.26 17.02
C SER A 257 -1.27 8.04 17.69
N GLN A 258 -0.03 7.60 17.51
CA GLN A 258 1.17 8.39 17.82
C GLN A 258 1.35 9.57 16.84
N LEU A 259 0.63 9.57 15.71
CA LEU A 259 0.73 10.58 14.66
C LEU A 259 -0.46 11.57 14.63
N PRO A 260 -0.23 12.80 14.15
CA PRO A 260 1.07 13.44 13.91
C PRO A 260 1.87 13.62 15.21
N LEU A 261 3.20 13.62 15.10
CA LEU A 261 4.09 13.84 16.24
C LEU A 261 3.78 15.18 16.92
N GLY A 262 3.65 15.18 18.24
CA GLY A 262 3.33 16.39 19.03
C GLY A 262 1.84 16.80 19.03
N GLY A 263 0.99 16.14 18.23
CA GLY A 263 -0.46 16.35 18.19
C GLY A 263 -0.94 17.55 17.34
N PRO A 264 -2.27 17.71 17.15
CA PRO A 264 -3.35 16.87 17.68
C PRO A 264 -3.37 15.48 17.04
N PHE A 265 -3.44 14.43 17.87
CA PHE A 265 -3.35 13.03 17.43
C PHE A 265 -4.57 12.59 16.61
N GLN A 266 -4.35 11.71 15.63
CA GLN A 266 -5.39 11.10 14.83
C GLN A 266 -6.11 10.00 15.62
N SER A 267 -7.40 9.81 15.36
CA SER A 267 -8.16 8.70 15.93
C SER A 267 -8.39 7.61 14.88
N HIS A 268 -8.11 6.37 15.25
CA HIS A 268 -8.33 5.19 14.41
C HIS A 268 -9.51 4.35 14.94
N PRO A 269 -10.37 3.82 14.04
CA PRO A 269 -11.31 2.77 14.40
C PRO A 269 -10.57 1.46 14.66
N LEU A 270 -11.02 0.67 15.63
CA LEU A 270 -10.40 -0.60 16.02
C LEU A 270 -11.44 -1.71 15.99
N GLU A 271 -11.10 -2.83 15.35
CA GLU A 271 -11.83 -4.09 15.52
C GLU A 271 -11.36 -4.74 16.82
N ILE A 272 -12.27 -5.05 17.72
CA ILE A 272 -11.95 -5.51 19.07
C ILE A 272 -12.85 -6.68 19.45
N VAL A 273 -12.57 -7.28 20.61
CA VAL A 273 -13.52 -8.19 21.24
C VAL A 273 -13.91 -7.67 22.61
N ARG A 274 -15.19 -7.82 22.95
CA ARG A 274 -15.68 -7.66 24.31
C ARG A 274 -15.54 -8.98 25.04
N VAL A 275 -14.93 -8.97 26.22
CA VAL A 275 -14.96 -10.11 27.14
C VAL A 275 -16.36 -10.14 27.77
N ASP A 276 -17.20 -11.06 27.34
CA ASP A 276 -18.60 -11.16 27.74
C ASP A 276 -18.74 -11.24 29.25
N THR A 277 -19.81 -10.64 29.77
CA THR A 277 -20.07 -10.45 31.21
C THR A 277 -19.12 -9.48 31.93
N SER A 278 -18.18 -8.84 31.22
CA SER A 278 -17.33 -7.77 31.75
C SER A 278 -17.50 -6.45 30.99
N ALA A 279 -16.94 -5.37 31.52
CA ALA A 279 -16.75 -4.11 30.79
C ALA A 279 -15.41 -4.09 30.02
N THR A 280 -14.67 -5.20 29.99
CA THR A 280 -13.33 -5.26 29.41
C THR A 280 -13.39 -5.54 27.92
N TYR A 281 -12.60 -4.78 27.16
CA TYR A 281 -12.38 -4.99 25.74
C TYR A 281 -10.91 -5.32 25.49
N ARG A 282 -10.64 -6.09 24.44
CA ARG A 282 -9.27 -6.49 24.05
C ARG A 282 -9.01 -6.15 22.59
N LEU A 283 -7.77 -5.78 22.29
CA LEU A 283 -7.29 -5.60 20.92
C LEU A 283 -7.08 -6.96 20.25
N ARG A 284 -8.20 -7.54 19.84
CA ARG A 284 -8.27 -8.78 19.07
C ARG A 284 -9.27 -8.59 17.94
N ASP A 285 -8.78 -8.74 16.72
CA ASP A 285 -9.59 -8.67 15.51
C ASP A 285 -9.89 -10.10 15.05
N THR A 286 -11.18 -10.42 14.97
CA THR A 286 -11.72 -11.73 14.55
C THR A 286 -12.46 -11.65 13.21
N THR A 287 -12.40 -10.50 12.53
CA THR A 287 -13.09 -10.25 11.26
C THR A 287 -12.38 -10.86 10.05
N HIS A 288 -11.16 -11.34 10.25
CA HIS A 288 -10.29 -11.97 9.25
C HIS A 288 -10.21 -13.49 9.44
N SER A 289 -9.76 -14.23 8.41
CA SER A 289 -9.62 -15.70 8.50
C SER A 289 -8.51 -16.16 9.46
N ARG A 290 -7.57 -15.25 9.79
CA ARG A 290 -6.63 -15.38 10.92
C ARG A 290 -6.88 -14.20 11.84
N GLU A 291 -7.00 -14.47 13.13
CA GLU A 291 -7.18 -13.40 14.11
C GLU A 291 -5.92 -12.54 14.23
N ILE A 292 -6.07 -11.25 14.48
CA ILE A 292 -4.96 -10.36 14.84
C ILE A 292 -5.06 -10.09 16.33
N ILE A 293 -4.01 -10.42 17.08
CA ILE A 293 -3.98 -10.25 18.54
C ILE A 293 -2.84 -9.29 18.89
N THR A 294 -3.18 -8.16 19.50
CA THR A 294 -2.20 -7.18 19.96
C THR A 294 -1.96 -7.30 21.45
N TYR A 295 -0.70 -7.45 21.83
CA TYR A 295 -0.21 -7.63 23.18
C TYR A 295 0.48 -6.37 23.69
N ASP A 296 0.39 -6.15 24.99
CA ASP A 296 1.10 -5.09 25.69
C ASP A 296 2.24 -5.72 26.51
N ALA A 297 3.49 -5.51 26.10
CA ALA A 297 4.65 -5.96 26.88
C ALA A 297 4.87 -5.09 28.13
N ASN A 298 4.20 -3.94 28.24
CA ASN A 298 4.22 -3.00 29.36
C ASN A 298 5.67 -2.67 29.82
N GLU A 299 6.60 -2.62 28.87
CA GLU A 299 8.04 -2.39 29.11
C GLU A 299 8.65 -3.33 30.17
N SER A 300 8.10 -4.53 30.32
CA SER A 300 8.58 -5.48 31.33
C SER A 300 9.98 -5.98 30.98
N ASP A 301 10.95 -5.71 31.86
CA ASP A 301 12.32 -6.21 31.73
C ASP A 301 12.35 -7.73 31.52
N ASP A 302 11.48 -8.49 32.22
CA ASP A 302 11.38 -9.94 32.08
C ASP A 302 10.92 -10.38 30.66
N ILE A 303 9.94 -9.67 30.08
CA ILE A 303 9.43 -9.94 28.72
C ILE A 303 10.47 -9.55 27.67
N ILE A 304 11.17 -8.44 27.89
CA ILE A 304 12.25 -7.96 27.02
C ILE A 304 13.42 -8.95 27.04
N GLU A 305 13.87 -9.37 28.22
CA GLU A 305 14.95 -10.36 28.38
C GLU A 305 14.56 -11.70 27.72
N ALA A 306 13.34 -12.18 27.95
CA ALA A 306 12.82 -13.38 27.32
C ALA A 306 12.78 -13.27 25.79
N SER A 307 12.48 -12.09 25.22
CA SER A 307 12.56 -11.85 23.79
C SER A 307 13.99 -12.03 23.26
N VAL A 308 14.98 -11.46 23.96
CA VAL A 308 16.41 -11.56 23.57
C VAL A 308 16.91 -13.00 23.60
N PHE A 309 16.42 -13.82 24.53
CA PHE A 309 16.77 -15.23 24.64
C PHE A 309 15.87 -16.19 23.84
N GLY A 310 14.99 -15.68 22.99
CA GLY A 310 14.15 -16.51 22.11
C GLY A 310 13.01 -17.25 22.82
N GLN A 311 12.61 -16.82 24.02
CA GLN A 311 11.55 -17.45 24.84
C GLN A 311 10.16 -16.85 24.58
N MET A 312 10.04 -15.83 23.73
CA MET A 312 8.77 -15.20 23.39
C MET A 312 7.70 -16.17 22.86
N PRO A 313 8.00 -17.18 22.01
CA PRO A 313 7.02 -18.22 21.63
C PRO A 313 6.36 -18.91 22.83
N GLN A 314 7.14 -19.21 23.87
CA GLN A 314 6.64 -19.81 25.10
C GLN A 314 5.79 -18.81 25.90
N LEU A 315 6.22 -17.55 25.93
CA LEU A 315 5.45 -16.53 26.62
C LEU A 315 4.10 -16.27 25.94
N LEU A 316 4.04 -16.18 24.61
CA LEU A 316 2.77 -15.99 23.91
C LEU A 316 1.83 -17.19 24.08
N SER A 317 2.34 -18.43 23.93
CA SER A 317 1.53 -19.65 24.07
C SER A 317 0.99 -19.86 25.48
N THR A 318 1.76 -19.50 26.52
CA THR A 318 1.30 -19.58 27.92
C THR A 318 0.38 -18.43 28.32
N GLY A 319 0.12 -17.45 27.44
CA GLY A 319 -0.61 -16.22 27.76
C GLY A 319 0.21 -15.28 28.65
N SER A 320 1.53 -15.39 28.59
CA SER A 320 2.45 -14.70 29.49
C SER A 320 2.62 -13.21 29.24
N VAL A 321 2.50 -12.83 27.98
CA VAL A 321 2.32 -11.44 27.57
C VAL A 321 0.82 -11.15 27.56
N PRO A 322 0.33 -10.13 28.30
CA PRO A 322 -1.09 -9.83 28.32
C PRO A 322 -1.55 -9.26 26.98
N VAL A 323 -2.75 -9.64 26.55
CA VAL A 323 -3.44 -8.97 25.43
C VAL A 323 -3.77 -7.55 25.87
N SER A 324 -3.51 -6.56 25.00
CA SER A 324 -3.88 -5.17 25.27
C SER A 324 -5.37 -5.08 25.55
N SER A 325 -5.72 -4.39 26.63
CA SER A 325 -7.10 -4.29 27.08
C SER A 325 -7.47 -2.89 27.54
N ASP A 326 -8.71 -2.52 27.25
CA ASP A 326 -9.42 -1.44 27.89
C ASP A 326 -10.19 -2.02 29.08
N ALA A 327 -9.71 -1.72 30.28
CA ALA A 327 -10.31 -2.18 31.53
C ALA A 327 -11.33 -1.20 32.12
N ASP A 328 -11.38 0.05 31.65
CA ASP A 328 -12.38 1.03 32.13
C ASP A 328 -13.70 0.95 31.34
N GLY A 329 -13.64 0.35 30.15
CA GLY A 329 -14.78 -0.12 29.38
C GLY A 329 -15.44 0.95 28.52
N ASP A 330 -14.74 2.04 28.25
CA ASP A 330 -15.19 3.11 27.36
C ASP A 330 -14.96 2.81 25.87
N LYS A 331 -14.35 1.66 25.55
CA LYS A 331 -13.97 1.20 24.20
C LYS A 331 -12.92 2.10 23.54
N SER A 332 -12.09 2.79 24.34
CA SER A 332 -11.18 3.82 23.88
C SER A 332 -9.74 3.60 24.36
N TRP A 333 -8.82 3.35 23.41
CA TRP A 333 -7.37 3.36 23.65
C TRP A 333 -6.81 4.75 23.41
N SER A 334 -7.23 5.71 24.23
CA SER A 334 -6.90 7.14 24.05
C SER A 334 -5.90 7.69 25.06
N ARG A 335 -5.22 6.84 25.83
CA ARG A 335 -4.17 7.28 26.76
C ARG A 335 -2.91 7.70 26.00
N VAL A 336 -2.49 8.94 26.21
CA VAL A 336 -1.33 9.58 25.53
C VAL A 336 -0.17 9.89 26.48
N ALA A 337 -0.23 9.41 27.73
CA ALA A 337 0.76 9.75 28.75
C ALA A 337 2.15 9.16 28.41
N ALA A 338 3.21 9.90 28.72
CA ALA A 338 4.59 9.43 28.54
C ALA A 338 4.96 8.23 29.41
N ASP A 339 4.10 7.79 30.33
CA ASP A 339 4.16 6.50 31.01
C ASP A 339 2.77 5.87 30.85
N GLY A 340 2.66 4.70 30.20
CA GLY A 340 1.37 4.04 29.95
C GLY A 340 0.52 4.63 28.81
N SER A 341 1.16 5.18 27.77
CA SER A 341 0.48 5.47 26.49
C SER A 341 -0.04 4.17 25.88
N GLN A 342 -1.21 4.20 25.26
CA GLN A 342 -1.77 3.07 24.50
C GLN A 342 -1.57 3.23 22.98
N GLN A 343 -1.00 4.35 22.55
CA GLN A 343 -0.90 4.70 21.14
C GLN A 343 -0.09 3.69 20.29
N PRO A 344 1.04 3.10 20.78
CA PRO A 344 1.75 2.06 20.04
C PRO A 344 0.89 0.82 19.76
N GLU A 345 0.06 0.39 20.73
CA GLU A 345 -0.85 -0.74 20.57
C GLU A 345 -1.92 -0.45 19.51
N VAL A 346 -2.47 0.77 19.53
CA VAL A 346 -3.47 1.27 18.56
C VAL A 346 -2.91 1.22 17.14
N ASP A 347 -1.75 1.83 16.93
CA ASP A 347 -1.14 1.91 15.61
C ASP A 347 -0.76 0.52 15.09
N ALA A 348 -0.11 -0.30 15.92
CA ALA A 348 0.29 -1.64 15.54
C ALA A 348 -0.92 -2.54 15.19
N HIS A 349 -2.01 -2.46 15.97
CA HIS A 349 -3.23 -3.21 15.71
C HIS A 349 -3.91 -2.77 14.41
N TYR A 350 -4.18 -1.47 14.29
CA TYR A 350 -4.89 -0.89 13.15
C TYR A 350 -4.13 -1.10 11.83
N LEU A 351 -2.82 -0.81 11.82
CA LEU A 351 -2.01 -0.94 10.62
C LEU A 351 -1.81 -2.41 10.22
N THR A 352 -1.70 -3.34 11.17
CA THR A 352 -1.64 -4.78 10.84
C THR A 352 -2.92 -5.23 10.12
N GLY A 353 -4.10 -4.77 10.56
CA GLY A 353 -5.35 -5.01 9.85
C GLY A 353 -5.33 -4.45 8.43
N LYS A 354 -4.85 -3.21 8.24
CA LYS A 354 -4.71 -2.61 6.89
C LYS A 354 -3.77 -3.38 5.98
N VAL A 355 -2.65 -3.87 6.51
CA VAL A 355 -1.69 -4.70 5.77
C VAL A 355 -2.32 -6.04 5.39
N TYR A 356 -3.06 -6.69 6.32
CA TYR A 356 -3.80 -7.91 6.03
C TYR A 356 -4.74 -7.71 4.84
N GLU A 357 -5.64 -6.73 4.93
CA GLU A 357 -6.64 -6.44 3.90
C GLU A 357 -6.01 -6.13 2.54
N TRP A 358 -4.82 -5.52 2.53
CA TRP A 358 -4.09 -5.22 1.31
C TRP A 358 -3.53 -6.50 0.65
N TYR A 359 -2.92 -7.41 1.41
CA TYR A 359 -2.48 -8.71 0.88
C TYR A 359 -3.64 -9.58 0.43
N ASP A 360 -4.76 -9.54 1.15
CA ASP A 360 -6.00 -10.22 0.77
C ASP A 360 -6.49 -9.73 -0.60
N ALA A 361 -6.47 -8.41 -0.81
CA ALA A 361 -6.81 -7.82 -2.10
C ALA A 361 -5.81 -8.15 -3.22
N LEU A 362 -4.51 -8.24 -2.91
CA LEU A 362 -3.49 -8.65 -3.88
C LEU A 362 -3.67 -10.10 -4.35
N ALA A 363 -4.16 -10.99 -3.49
CA ALA A 363 -4.47 -12.37 -3.84
C ALA A 363 -5.66 -12.50 -4.81
N GLY A 364 -6.57 -11.52 -4.83
CA GLY A 364 -7.75 -11.52 -5.68
C GLY A 364 -8.89 -12.35 -5.10
N PRO A 365 -9.85 -12.82 -5.94
CA PRO A 365 -11.01 -13.58 -5.47
C PRO A 365 -10.60 -14.85 -4.71
N GLY A 366 -11.00 -14.94 -3.43
CA GLY A 366 -10.62 -16.03 -2.53
C GLY A 366 -9.63 -15.63 -1.44
N GLY A 367 -8.96 -14.49 -1.60
CA GLY A 367 -8.15 -13.87 -0.55
C GLY A 367 -6.85 -14.61 -0.21
N ARG A 368 -6.13 -14.08 0.78
CA ARG A 368 -4.97 -14.72 1.42
C ARG A 368 -5.25 -14.87 2.90
N ALA A 369 -5.09 -16.08 3.44
CA ALA A 369 -5.28 -16.31 4.87
C ALA A 369 -4.04 -15.89 5.68
N GLY A 370 -4.01 -14.64 6.13
CA GLY A 370 -2.93 -14.09 6.97
C GLY A 370 -1.55 -14.14 6.29
N TRP A 371 -0.48 -14.18 7.08
CA TRP A 371 0.88 -14.28 6.51
C TRP A 371 1.22 -15.69 6.01
N ASP A 372 0.53 -16.75 6.47
CA ASP A 372 0.92 -18.14 6.20
C ASP A 372 0.20 -18.79 5.02
N ASP A 373 -1.04 -18.39 4.75
CA ASP A 373 -1.86 -18.93 3.66
C ASP A 373 -1.97 -20.47 3.63
N GLY A 374 -1.85 -21.11 4.79
CA GLY A 374 -1.85 -22.57 4.95
C GLY A 374 -0.53 -23.26 4.59
N ASN A 375 0.55 -22.53 4.32
CA ASN A 375 1.84 -23.09 3.91
C ASN A 375 2.67 -23.60 5.10
N TYR A 376 2.54 -24.90 5.42
CA TYR A 376 3.33 -25.59 6.43
C TYR A 376 3.78 -27.00 5.98
N PRO A 377 4.88 -27.54 6.53
CA PRO A 377 5.42 -28.85 6.18
C PRO A 377 4.68 -30.05 6.84
N SER A 378 3.74 -29.81 7.76
CA SER A 378 2.97 -30.85 8.49
C SER A 378 1.53 -30.41 8.80
N ALA A 379 0.68 -31.33 9.29
CA ALA A 379 -0.71 -31.06 9.68
C ALA A 379 -0.79 -29.84 10.62
N VAL A 380 -1.53 -28.84 10.17
CA VAL A 380 -1.65 -27.50 10.77
C VAL A 380 -2.58 -27.56 11.99
N PRO A 381 -2.25 -26.93 13.13
CA PRO A 381 -3.27 -26.49 14.07
C PRO A 381 -4.13 -25.45 13.36
N SER A 382 -5.41 -25.73 13.13
CA SER A 382 -6.33 -24.79 12.49
C SER A 382 -6.28 -23.43 13.20
N GLY A 383 -5.84 -22.36 12.52
CA GLY A 383 -5.99 -20.99 13.01
C GLY A 383 -4.80 -20.41 13.78
N ILE A 384 -3.61 -20.32 13.18
CA ILE A 384 -2.49 -19.58 13.81
C ILE A 384 -2.81 -18.07 13.76
N PRO A 385 -2.90 -17.38 14.91
CA PRO A 385 -3.13 -15.94 14.94
C PRO A 385 -1.91 -15.13 14.46
N ILE A 386 -2.18 -13.90 14.07
CA ILE A 386 -1.18 -12.86 13.83
C ILE A 386 -0.90 -12.18 15.17
N HIS A 387 0.24 -12.51 15.78
CA HIS A 387 0.66 -11.94 17.06
C HIS A 387 1.44 -10.64 16.86
N VAL A 388 1.01 -9.57 17.53
CA VAL A 388 1.64 -8.24 17.47
C VAL A 388 1.93 -7.77 18.89
N VAL A 389 3.19 -7.51 19.22
CA VAL A 389 3.58 -7.10 20.58
C VAL A 389 4.09 -5.66 20.56
N ALA A 390 3.38 -4.78 21.28
CA ALA A 390 3.76 -3.39 21.47
C ALA A 390 4.48 -3.18 22.82
N HIS A 391 5.03 -1.98 23.02
CA HIS A 391 5.76 -1.59 24.24
C HIS A 391 6.95 -2.49 24.56
N MET A 392 7.63 -2.99 23.52
CA MET A 392 8.95 -3.57 23.70
C MET A 392 9.93 -2.47 24.12
N GLY A 393 10.94 -2.84 24.90
CA GLY A 393 11.94 -1.90 25.43
C GLY A 393 12.67 -1.09 24.35
N PRO A 394 13.48 -0.09 24.74
CA PRO A 394 14.02 0.95 23.85
C PRO A 394 15.03 0.45 22.80
N TYR A 395 15.38 -0.84 22.80
CA TYR A 395 16.32 -1.46 21.86
C TYR A 395 15.64 -2.19 20.70
N VAL A 396 14.30 -2.15 20.63
CA VAL A 396 13.54 -2.79 19.56
C VAL A 396 12.96 -1.72 18.65
N ASN A 397 13.21 -1.85 17.34
CA ASN A 397 12.65 -0.95 16.34
C ASN A 397 11.29 -1.51 15.90
N GLY A 398 11.30 -2.18 14.75
CA GLY A 398 10.35 -3.23 14.37
C GLY A 398 11.12 -4.55 14.17
N ALA A 399 10.46 -5.67 14.42
CA ALA A 399 11.02 -6.98 14.08
C ALA A 399 9.95 -8.05 13.88
N PHE A 400 10.09 -8.84 12.83
CA PHE A 400 9.46 -10.15 12.71
C PHE A 400 10.34 -11.26 13.28
N ASN A 401 9.74 -12.15 14.08
CA ASN A 401 10.41 -13.33 14.59
C ASN A 401 9.53 -14.58 14.44
N LEU A 402 10.22 -15.72 14.26
CA LEU A 402 9.62 -17.03 14.21
C LEU A 402 10.40 -17.95 15.14
N GLY A 403 9.71 -18.61 16.07
CA GLY A 403 10.31 -19.58 16.98
C GLY A 403 9.40 -20.78 17.24
N ARG A 404 9.82 -21.66 18.15
CA ARG A 404 9.00 -22.78 18.63
C ARG A 404 8.78 -22.66 20.14
N ASN A 405 7.59 -23.03 20.60
CA ASN A 405 7.34 -23.25 22.03
C ASN A 405 7.90 -24.62 22.48
N ASP A 406 7.80 -24.91 23.78
CA ASP A 406 8.25 -26.15 24.41
C ASP A 406 7.49 -27.38 23.87
N GLU A 407 6.26 -27.18 23.38
CA GLU A 407 5.44 -28.18 22.69
C GLU A 407 5.85 -28.41 21.23
N GLY A 408 6.78 -27.62 20.70
CA GLY A 408 7.32 -27.74 19.35
C GLY A 408 6.47 -27.06 18.26
N GLU A 409 5.44 -26.31 18.63
CA GLU A 409 4.58 -25.52 17.74
C GLU A 409 5.31 -24.26 17.27
N SER A 410 5.16 -23.91 15.99
CA SER A 410 5.74 -22.70 15.43
C SER A 410 4.89 -21.47 15.76
N ILE A 411 5.50 -20.47 16.42
CA ILE A 411 4.87 -19.19 16.75
C ILE A 411 5.60 -18.07 16.01
N ALA A 412 4.84 -17.32 15.22
CA ALA A 412 5.29 -16.16 14.45
C ALA A 412 4.72 -14.88 15.08
N TYR A 413 5.52 -13.84 15.21
CA TYR A 413 5.10 -12.61 15.89
C TYR A 413 5.89 -11.39 15.41
N MET A 414 5.24 -10.23 15.44
CA MET A 414 5.86 -8.93 15.21
C MET A 414 6.06 -8.19 16.54
N LEU A 415 7.17 -7.48 16.66
CA LEU A 415 7.54 -6.69 17.83
C LEU A 415 7.73 -5.23 17.44
N TYR A 416 7.19 -4.32 18.24
CA TYR A 416 7.44 -2.88 18.10
C TYR A 416 7.88 -2.30 19.43
N GLY A 417 9.05 -1.68 19.43
CA GLY A 417 9.52 -0.95 20.58
C GLY A 417 8.90 0.43 20.67
N ARG A 418 8.96 0.99 21.87
CA ARG A 418 8.35 2.28 22.16
C ARG A 418 9.08 3.44 21.48
N ASP A 419 10.41 3.39 21.53
CA ASP A 419 11.26 4.56 21.40
C ASP A 419 12.75 4.14 21.22
N GLU A 420 13.25 3.99 19.98
CA GLU A 420 14.71 3.97 19.77
C GLU A 420 15.20 5.42 19.67
N ILE A 421 16.15 5.78 20.56
CA ILE A 421 16.86 7.06 20.46
C ILE A 421 17.93 6.90 19.40
N ILE A 422 17.64 7.35 18.18
CA ILE A 422 18.70 7.63 17.22
C ILE A 422 19.45 8.85 17.76
N ALA A 423 20.73 8.67 18.08
CA ALA A 423 21.55 9.69 18.71
C ALA A 423 21.53 10.99 17.87
N GLY A 424 20.98 12.06 18.45
CA GLY A 424 20.84 13.37 17.80
C GLY A 424 19.48 13.67 17.16
N GLU A 425 18.55 12.70 17.08
CA GLU A 425 17.23 12.86 16.43
C GLU A 425 16.04 12.69 17.37
N GLY A 426 16.28 12.17 18.58
CA GLY A 426 15.20 11.82 19.49
C GLY A 426 14.57 10.48 19.10
N SER A 427 13.33 10.27 19.52
CA SER A 427 12.73 8.95 19.52
C SER A 427 11.74 8.70 18.39
N HIS A 428 11.95 7.61 17.66
CA HIS A 428 11.12 7.20 16.52
C HIS A 428 9.91 6.37 16.97
N LYS A 429 8.75 6.61 16.34
CA LYS A 429 7.48 5.93 16.66
C LYS A 429 7.20 4.75 15.73
N TRP A 430 7.97 3.67 15.86
CA TRP A 430 8.03 2.55 14.90
C TRP A 430 6.68 1.92 14.52
N SER A 431 5.82 1.62 15.51
CA SER A 431 4.50 1.03 15.27
C SER A 431 3.56 1.94 14.48
N ALA A 432 3.83 3.25 14.42
CA ALA A 432 3.00 4.24 13.75
C ALA A 432 3.31 4.39 12.26
N SER A 433 4.41 3.80 11.77
CA SER A 433 4.73 3.86 10.34
C SER A 433 4.06 2.69 9.61
N PRO A 434 3.13 2.95 8.67
CA PRO A 434 2.54 1.89 7.85
C PRO A 434 3.61 1.17 7.01
N PHE A 435 4.69 1.86 6.62
CA PHE A 435 5.82 1.27 5.92
C PHE A 435 6.52 0.21 6.79
N ILE A 436 6.80 0.52 8.06
CA ILE A 436 7.47 -0.41 8.98
C ILE A 436 6.56 -1.59 9.32
N VAL A 437 5.28 -1.37 9.60
CA VAL A 437 4.35 -2.47 9.88
C VAL A 437 4.23 -3.42 8.68
N ALA A 438 4.12 -2.88 7.48
CA ALA A 438 4.10 -3.68 6.25
C ALA A 438 5.42 -4.42 5.99
N HIS A 439 6.57 -3.79 6.31
CA HIS A 439 7.90 -4.39 6.21
C HIS A 439 8.02 -5.63 7.10
N GLU A 440 7.65 -5.52 8.39
CA GLU A 440 7.70 -6.67 9.31
C GLU A 440 6.70 -7.77 8.93
N TYR A 441 5.50 -7.41 8.51
CA TYR A 441 4.51 -8.38 8.04
C TYR A 441 4.99 -9.15 6.80
N GLN A 442 5.71 -8.46 5.89
CA GLN A 442 6.26 -9.09 4.69
C GLN A 442 7.40 -10.07 5.00
N HIS A 443 8.16 -9.88 6.07
CA HIS A 443 9.10 -10.93 6.52
C HIS A 443 8.36 -12.24 6.84
N ALA A 444 7.19 -12.15 7.48
CA ALA A 444 6.36 -13.31 7.76
C ALA A 444 5.89 -14.00 6.46
N ILE A 445 5.34 -13.24 5.51
CA ILE A 445 4.93 -13.78 4.20
C ILE A 445 6.11 -14.45 3.49
N THR A 446 7.28 -13.80 3.49
CA THR A 446 8.49 -14.36 2.87
C THR A 446 8.89 -15.67 3.54
N ALA A 447 8.81 -15.76 4.86
CA ALA A 447 9.10 -16.98 5.61
C ALA A 447 8.14 -18.12 5.27
N HIS A 448 6.89 -17.83 4.91
CA HIS A 448 5.83 -18.79 4.56
C HIS A 448 5.53 -18.91 3.06
N SER A 449 6.35 -18.32 2.19
CA SER A 449 6.09 -18.22 0.75
C SER A 449 6.31 -19.53 -0.03
N VAL A 450 6.98 -20.53 0.56
CA VAL A 450 7.27 -21.82 -0.08
C VAL A 450 6.47 -22.93 0.62
N ALA A 451 5.40 -23.37 -0.04
CA ALA A 451 4.51 -24.42 0.46
C ALA A 451 5.25 -25.71 0.81
N GLY A 452 4.88 -26.33 1.94
CA GLY A 452 5.44 -27.62 2.37
C GLY A 452 6.88 -27.57 2.90
N THR A 453 7.47 -26.37 3.08
CA THR A 453 8.80 -26.19 3.69
C THR A 453 8.69 -25.65 5.10
N ILE A 454 9.72 -25.88 5.92
CA ILE A 454 9.81 -25.25 7.25
C ILE A 454 9.86 -23.73 7.04
N PRO A 455 8.97 -22.97 7.68
CA PRO A 455 8.98 -21.52 7.54
C PRO A 455 10.33 -20.94 7.95
N GLY A 456 10.79 -19.97 7.17
CA GLY A 456 12.15 -19.43 7.26
C GLY A 456 12.89 -19.65 5.95
N TYR A 457 12.64 -18.78 4.97
CA TYR A 457 13.48 -18.68 3.78
C TYR A 457 14.94 -18.55 4.22
N GLY A 458 15.69 -19.65 4.14
CA GLY A 458 16.84 -20.01 4.99
C GLY A 458 17.88 -18.93 5.23
N TYR A 459 17.54 -17.99 6.10
CA TYR A 459 18.35 -16.86 6.48
C TYR A 459 18.93 -17.13 7.86
N ASN A 460 20.26 -17.21 7.93
CA ASN A 460 20.99 -17.30 9.18
C ASN A 460 21.97 -16.12 9.21
N PRO A 461 21.77 -15.10 10.07
CA PRO A 461 22.64 -13.93 10.14
C PRO A 461 24.13 -14.24 10.34
N HIS A 462 24.47 -15.44 10.83
CA HIS A 462 25.83 -15.89 11.09
C HIS A 462 26.43 -16.75 9.96
N ASP A 463 25.69 -16.99 8.87
CA ASP A 463 26.14 -17.74 7.71
C ASP A 463 26.34 -16.79 6.50
N PRO A 464 27.58 -16.54 6.06
CA PRO A 464 27.85 -15.72 4.88
C PRO A 464 27.17 -16.22 3.60
N SER A 465 26.89 -17.52 3.48
CA SER A 465 26.15 -18.10 2.35
C SER A 465 24.67 -17.70 2.33
N SER A 466 24.17 -17.06 3.39
CA SER A 466 22.82 -16.52 3.48
C SER A 466 22.70 -15.04 3.11
N PHE A 467 23.82 -14.35 2.81
CA PHE A 467 23.83 -12.92 2.49
C PHE A 467 22.80 -12.55 1.42
N TRP A 468 22.84 -13.24 0.27
CA TRP A 468 21.94 -12.98 -0.85
C TRP A 468 20.48 -13.29 -0.53
N LYS A 469 20.22 -14.33 0.27
CA LYS A 469 18.86 -14.64 0.76
C LYS A 469 18.36 -13.59 1.73
N GLY A 470 19.22 -13.09 2.61
CA GLY A 470 18.95 -11.97 3.50
C GLY A 470 18.64 -10.70 2.72
N ALA A 471 19.43 -10.39 1.68
CA ALA A 471 19.19 -9.22 0.83
C ALA A 471 17.85 -9.31 0.08
N VAL A 472 17.44 -10.49 -0.40
CA VAL A 472 16.10 -10.71 -0.96
C VAL A 472 15.02 -10.53 0.11
N ASN A 473 15.20 -11.09 1.30
CA ASN A 473 14.22 -10.99 2.39
C ASN A 473 13.98 -9.52 2.79
N GLU A 474 15.05 -8.78 3.09
CA GLU A 474 14.98 -7.34 3.42
C GLU A 474 14.46 -6.50 2.25
N GLY A 475 14.94 -6.79 1.04
CA GLY A 475 14.54 -6.08 -0.17
C GLY A 475 13.07 -6.26 -0.50
N LEU A 476 12.52 -7.48 -0.34
CA LEU A 476 11.09 -7.72 -0.53
C LEU A 476 10.25 -7.00 0.52
N SER A 477 10.68 -6.99 1.79
CA SER A 477 10.00 -6.23 2.84
C SER A 477 9.93 -4.73 2.52
N ASP A 478 11.00 -4.15 1.98
CA ASP A 478 10.98 -2.77 1.47
C ASP A 478 10.09 -2.59 0.23
N VAL A 479 10.13 -3.54 -0.72
CA VAL A 479 9.29 -3.53 -1.92
C VAL A 479 7.82 -3.43 -1.53
N PHE A 480 7.33 -4.35 -0.68
CA PHE A 480 5.92 -4.36 -0.32
C PHE A 480 5.54 -3.24 0.65
N GLY A 481 6.43 -2.86 1.58
CA GLY A 481 6.20 -1.70 2.44
C GLY A 481 6.01 -0.41 1.63
N ALA A 482 6.86 -0.18 0.62
CA ALA A 482 6.76 0.99 -0.25
C ALA A 482 5.55 0.92 -1.19
N LEU A 483 5.26 -0.26 -1.76
CA LEU A 483 4.13 -0.43 -2.68
C LEU A 483 2.76 -0.30 -1.99
N LEU A 484 2.65 -0.70 -0.72
CA LEU A 484 1.44 -0.51 0.07
C LEU A 484 1.20 0.97 0.38
N THR A 485 2.27 1.68 0.75
CA THR A 485 2.17 3.04 1.29
C THR A 485 2.29 4.15 0.24
N GLY A 486 2.93 3.87 -0.90
CA GLY A 486 3.39 4.90 -1.84
C GLY A 486 4.49 5.81 -1.28
N GLN A 487 5.07 5.48 -0.12
CA GLN A 487 6.15 6.25 0.49
C GLN A 487 7.50 5.82 -0.07
N TRP A 488 8.10 6.67 -0.90
CA TRP A 488 9.44 6.45 -1.47
C TRP A 488 10.56 7.10 -0.65
N TYR A 489 10.20 8.02 0.25
CA TYR A 489 11.03 8.54 1.33
C TYR A 489 10.46 8.00 2.64
N THR A 490 11.00 6.90 3.13
CA THR A 490 10.28 6.07 4.09
C THR A 490 10.42 6.59 5.51
N ALA A 491 9.36 6.39 6.30
CA ALA A 491 9.31 6.60 7.74
C ALA A 491 9.68 8.02 8.22
N THR A 492 9.55 9.04 7.36
CA THR A 492 9.76 10.44 7.75
C THR A 492 8.74 10.90 8.79
N GLU A 493 7.53 10.34 8.75
CA GLU A 493 6.41 10.71 9.62
C GLU A 493 6.63 10.30 11.09
N ILE A 494 7.46 9.29 11.33
CA ILE A 494 7.78 8.81 12.68
C ILE A 494 9.08 9.41 13.23
N SER A 495 9.79 10.21 12.42
CA SER A 495 11.03 10.88 12.80
C SER A 495 10.75 12.27 13.38
N PRO A 496 11.19 12.59 14.61
CA PRO A 496 11.00 13.93 15.19
C PRO A 496 11.67 15.05 14.40
N THR A 497 12.70 14.73 13.62
CA THR A 497 13.43 15.67 12.76
C THR A 497 13.01 15.60 11.29
N GLY A 498 12.06 14.72 10.96
CA GLY A 498 11.66 14.44 9.57
C GLY A 498 12.73 13.72 8.75
N ARG A 499 13.72 13.08 9.40
CA ARG A 499 14.80 12.38 8.69
C ARG A 499 14.24 11.18 7.91
N ILE A 500 14.72 11.01 6.69
CA ILE A 500 14.36 9.87 5.83
C ILE A 500 15.09 8.63 6.34
N LEU A 501 14.35 7.57 6.69
CA LEU A 501 14.98 6.33 7.15
C LEU A 501 15.70 5.60 6.01
N ARG A 502 14.98 5.36 4.91
CA ARG A 502 15.53 4.86 3.64
C ARG A 502 14.91 5.64 2.48
N ASN A 503 15.75 6.12 1.57
CA ASN A 503 15.27 6.74 0.34
C ASN A 503 15.23 5.68 -0.77
N ILE A 504 14.05 5.16 -1.09
CA ILE A 504 13.87 4.12 -2.11
C ILE A 504 13.94 4.72 -3.52
N ALA A 505 13.49 5.97 -3.70
CA ALA A 505 13.57 6.66 -4.98
C ALA A 505 15.01 7.05 -5.36
N PHE A 506 15.84 7.37 -4.36
CA PHE A 506 17.26 7.69 -4.52
C PHE A 506 18.10 7.11 -3.36
N PRO A 507 18.48 5.83 -3.42
CA PRO A 507 19.20 5.12 -2.33
C PRO A 507 20.49 5.77 -1.84
N ARG A 508 21.13 6.61 -2.66
CA ARG A 508 22.39 7.29 -2.31
C ARG A 508 22.18 8.70 -1.74
N ASP A 509 20.97 9.02 -1.29
CA ASP A 509 20.63 10.35 -0.80
C ASP A 509 21.44 10.73 0.45
N PRO A 510 22.26 11.80 0.43
CA PRO A 510 22.98 12.28 1.61
C PRO A 510 22.05 12.75 2.75
N ALA A 511 20.78 13.07 2.48
CA ALA A 511 19.79 13.44 3.49
C ALA A 511 19.18 12.22 4.23
N ALA A 512 19.36 11.01 3.72
CA ALA A 512 18.86 9.80 4.37
C ALA A 512 19.66 9.44 5.63
N TYR A 513 19.07 8.61 6.50
CA TYR A 513 19.75 8.05 7.67
C TYR A 513 21.02 7.30 7.27
N ARG A 514 20.95 6.56 6.16
CA ARG A 514 22.08 5.93 5.48
C ARG A 514 22.10 6.31 4.01
N SER A 515 23.20 6.93 3.57
CA SER A 515 23.39 7.44 2.21
C SER A 515 24.24 6.52 1.33
N ASP A 516 24.53 5.30 1.80
CA ASP A 516 25.42 4.32 1.17
C ASP A 516 24.66 3.07 0.69
N HIS A 517 23.33 3.16 0.49
CA HIS A 517 22.53 2.06 -0.06
C HIS A 517 22.72 1.93 -1.58
N HIS A 518 22.56 0.72 -2.09
CA HIS A 518 22.76 0.42 -3.51
C HIS A 518 21.47 0.62 -4.30
N ASP A 519 21.59 1.24 -5.48
CA ASP A 519 20.50 1.42 -6.46
C ASP A 519 20.77 0.67 -7.78
N HIS A 520 21.99 0.16 -7.97
CA HIS A 520 22.41 -0.59 -9.14
C HIS A 520 23.18 -1.85 -8.76
N PHE A 521 22.96 -2.95 -9.48
CA PHE A 521 23.50 -4.26 -9.17
C PHE A 521 25.04 -4.34 -9.27
N ASP A 522 25.65 -3.51 -10.11
CA ASP A 522 27.11 -3.40 -10.20
C ASP A 522 27.76 -2.76 -8.96
N ASP A 523 26.99 -2.16 -8.05
CA ASP A 523 27.52 -1.59 -6.81
C ASP A 523 27.61 -2.63 -5.69
N ARG A 524 27.16 -3.87 -5.94
CA ARG A 524 27.16 -4.94 -4.93
C ARG A 524 28.58 -5.27 -4.46
N ASP A 525 28.72 -5.37 -3.15
CA ASP A 525 29.87 -5.98 -2.48
C ASP A 525 29.33 -6.98 -1.45
N VAL A 526 29.90 -8.19 -1.42
CA VAL A 526 29.46 -9.28 -0.52
C VAL A 526 29.91 -9.06 0.92
N ASP A 527 30.90 -8.19 1.14
CA ASP A 527 31.33 -7.78 2.47
C ASP A 527 30.44 -6.67 3.07
N ASP A 528 29.44 -6.18 2.31
CA ASP A 528 28.56 -5.11 2.73
C ASP A 528 27.29 -5.60 3.45
N SER A 529 26.44 -4.67 3.87
CA SER A 529 25.19 -4.96 4.55
C SER A 529 24.10 -5.45 3.58
N ARG A 530 23.42 -6.54 3.93
CA ARG A 530 22.26 -7.08 3.18
C ARG A 530 21.17 -6.03 2.93
N TYR A 531 20.98 -5.08 3.85
CA TYR A 531 20.00 -3.98 3.73
C TYR A 531 20.30 -3.09 2.52
N LYS A 532 21.59 -2.86 2.23
CA LYS A 532 22.02 -2.03 1.10
C LYS A 532 21.81 -2.76 -0.22
N ALA A 533 22.19 -4.03 -0.30
CA ALA A 533 21.98 -4.84 -1.50
C ALA A 533 20.48 -5.07 -1.78
N GLY A 534 19.66 -5.31 -0.74
CA GLY A 534 18.22 -5.46 -0.87
C GLY A 534 17.51 -4.22 -1.41
N THR A 535 18.06 -3.03 -1.15
CA THR A 535 17.50 -1.75 -1.64
C THR A 535 17.43 -1.67 -3.17
N ILE A 536 18.26 -2.42 -3.91
CA ILE A 536 18.17 -2.51 -5.38
C ILE A 536 16.80 -3.04 -5.82
N LEU A 537 16.22 -4.00 -5.09
CA LEU A 537 14.88 -4.55 -5.40
C LEU A 537 13.79 -3.51 -5.12
N ALA A 538 13.88 -2.80 -3.99
CA ALA A 538 12.96 -1.74 -3.64
C ALA A 538 13.01 -0.57 -4.64
N HIS A 539 14.21 -0.17 -5.07
CA HIS A 539 14.39 0.86 -6.09
C HIS A 539 13.82 0.42 -7.45
N SER A 540 14.00 -0.85 -7.83
CA SER A 540 13.33 -1.42 -9.02
C SER A 540 11.81 -1.36 -8.91
N ALA A 541 11.23 -1.65 -7.74
CA ALA A 541 9.80 -1.53 -7.50
C ALA A 541 9.30 -0.07 -7.55
N TYR A 542 10.10 0.89 -7.09
CA TYR A 542 9.84 2.33 -7.29
C TYR A 542 9.77 2.67 -8.77
N LEU A 543 10.79 2.32 -9.55
CA LEU A 543 10.82 2.58 -10.99
C LEU A 543 9.63 1.94 -11.71
N LEU A 544 9.26 0.72 -11.33
CA LEU A 544 8.12 0.01 -11.91
C LEU A 544 6.76 0.63 -11.52
N SER A 545 6.60 1.05 -10.27
CA SER A 545 5.32 1.57 -9.76
C SER A 545 5.13 3.04 -10.10
N GLN A 546 6.04 3.90 -9.62
CA GLN A 546 5.95 5.35 -9.71
C GLN A 546 6.55 5.91 -11.00
N GLY A 547 7.51 5.20 -11.59
CA GLY A 547 8.35 5.74 -12.65
C GLY A 547 9.41 6.70 -12.09
N GLY A 548 10.32 7.14 -12.96
CA GLY A 548 11.41 8.03 -12.58
C GLY A 548 12.55 8.00 -13.59
N VAL A 549 13.67 8.62 -13.22
CA VAL A 549 14.91 8.52 -14.00
C VAL A 549 15.97 7.88 -13.12
N HIS A 550 16.44 6.70 -13.53
CA HIS A 550 17.57 6.04 -12.89
C HIS A 550 18.87 6.58 -13.49
N GLN A 551 19.78 7.04 -12.62
CA GLN A 551 21.11 7.51 -13.03
C GLN A 551 22.15 6.41 -12.80
N ARG A 552 22.84 6.01 -13.86
CA ARG A 552 23.98 5.10 -13.80
C ARG A 552 25.28 5.88 -13.83
N ALA A 553 25.79 6.27 -12.66
CA ALA A 553 27.05 7.01 -12.54
C ALA A 553 28.20 6.30 -13.31
N ASP A 554 28.87 7.03 -14.20
CA ASP A 554 29.98 6.56 -15.05
C ASP A 554 29.67 5.39 -16.01
N ARG A 555 28.39 5.06 -16.23
CA ARG A 555 27.94 3.98 -17.15
C ARG A 555 27.13 4.57 -18.31
N THR A 556 27.00 3.79 -19.39
CA THR A 556 26.30 4.19 -20.62
C THR A 556 25.14 3.23 -20.89
N PRO A 557 23.90 3.71 -21.13
CA PRO A 557 23.45 5.11 -20.98
C PRO A 557 23.53 5.58 -19.52
N GLU A 558 23.75 6.88 -19.33
CA GLU A 558 23.82 7.48 -17.98
C GLU A 558 22.43 7.66 -17.37
N LEU A 559 21.43 8.03 -18.17
CA LEU A 559 20.07 8.35 -17.70
C LEU A 559 19.05 7.44 -18.35
N ILE A 560 18.26 6.76 -17.52
CA ILE A 560 17.24 5.81 -17.97
C ILE A 560 15.89 6.24 -17.41
N PRO A 561 15.01 6.84 -18.24
CA PRO A 561 13.64 7.13 -17.87
C PRO A 561 12.82 5.83 -17.85
N VAL A 562 12.06 5.63 -16.77
CA VAL A 562 11.12 4.51 -16.62
C VAL A 562 9.73 5.10 -16.39
N LEU A 563 8.75 4.65 -17.17
CA LEU A 563 7.35 5.00 -17.01
C LEU A 563 6.76 4.25 -15.80
N GLY A 564 5.97 4.92 -14.96
CA GLY A 564 5.26 4.25 -13.86
C GLY A 564 4.02 3.50 -14.34
N LEU A 565 3.70 2.37 -13.70
CA LEU A 565 2.52 1.53 -14.01
C LEU A 565 1.27 1.84 -13.17
N GLY A 566 1.38 2.75 -12.20
CA GLY A 566 0.28 3.19 -11.33
C GLY A 566 -0.53 2.06 -10.67
N LEU A 567 -1.82 2.32 -10.47
CA LEU A 567 -2.74 1.47 -9.70
C LEU A 567 -3.77 0.74 -10.58
N GLU A 568 -4.30 -0.35 -10.06
CA GLU A 568 -5.48 -1.05 -10.55
C GLU A 568 -6.41 -1.42 -9.40
N THR A 569 -7.70 -1.65 -9.70
CA THR A 569 -8.65 -2.14 -8.71
C THR A 569 -8.56 -3.67 -8.60
N SER A 570 -8.23 -4.20 -7.43
CA SER A 570 -8.26 -5.64 -7.10
C SER A 570 -9.08 -5.88 -5.84
N ALA A 571 -10.05 -6.80 -5.90
CA ALA A 571 -10.96 -7.13 -4.79
C ALA A 571 -11.60 -5.90 -4.10
N GLY A 572 -11.91 -4.85 -4.88
CA GLY A 572 -12.51 -3.62 -4.37
C GLY A 572 -11.53 -2.63 -3.73
N ARG A 573 -10.22 -2.86 -3.82
CA ARG A 573 -9.17 -1.94 -3.37
C ARG A 573 -8.28 -1.51 -4.53
N GLU A 574 -7.83 -0.25 -4.49
CA GLU A 574 -6.77 0.21 -5.38
C GLU A 574 -5.43 -0.35 -4.89
N VAL A 575 -4.68 -0.99 -5.79
CA VAL A 575 -3.37 -1.57 -5.53
C VAL A 575 -2.43 -1.25 -6.68
N ALA A 576 -1.13 -1.07 -6.41
CA ALA A 576 -0.18 -0.86 -7.49
C ALA A 576 -0.11 -2.07 -8.43
N LYS A 577 -0.13 -1.86 -9.75
CA LYS A 577 0.09 -2.97 -10.72
C LYS A 577 1.43 -3.66 -10.48
N ALA A 578 2.44 -2.88 -10.07
CA ALA A 578 3.72 -3.41 -9.60
C ALA A 578 3.55 -4.38 -8.43
N ALA A 579 2.72 -4.06 -7.43
CA ALA A 579 2.45 -4.95 -6.29
C ALA A 579 1.83 -6.28 -6.72
N ARG A 580 0.99 -6.26 -7.76
CA ARG A 580 0.36 -7.47 -8.31
C ARG A 580 1.39 -8.39 -8.98
N ILE A 581 2.36 -7.81 -9.70
CA ILE A 581 3.48 -8.54 -10.30
C ILE A 581 4.38 -9.16 -9.23
N TRP A 582 4.80 -8.35 -8.24
CA TRP A 582 5.66 -8.79 -7.14
C TRP A 582 4.96 -9.85 -6.27
N TYR A 583 3.68 -9.66 -5.93
CA TYR A 583 2.89 -10.61 -5.15
C TYR A 583 2.75 -11.94 -5.88
N ARG A 584 2.38 -11.92 -7.17
CA ARG A 584 2.26 -13.17 -7.95
C ARG A 584 3.58 -13.93 -8.02
N THR A 585 4.70 -13.21 -8.12
CA THR A 585 6.04 -13.79 -8.10
C THR A 585 6.30 -14.53 -6.79
N MET A 586 6.04 -13.86 -5.66
CA MET A 586 6.15 -14.45 -4.32
C MET A 586 5.19 -15.65 -4.14
N ALA A 587 3.94 -15.51 -4.55
CA ALA A 587 2.91 -16.52 -4.27
C ALA A 587 3.04 -17.78 -5.14
N THR A 588 3.53 -17.66 -6.37
CA THR A 588 3.45 -18.75 -7.36
C THR A 588 4.81 -19.22 -7.88
N ARG A 589 5.86 -18.41 -7.76
CA ARG A 589 7.17 -18.69 -8.38
C ARG A 589 8.30 -18.82 -7.36
N PHE A 590 8.12 -18.39 -6.12
CA PHE A 590 9.21 -18.29 -5.14
C PHE A 590 9.87 -19.63 -4.78
N ALA A 591 9.17 -20.75 -4.96
CA ALA A 591 9.75 -22.09 -4.82
C ALA A 591 10.97 -22.30 -5.74
N THR A 592 11.01 -21.68 -6.94
CA THR A 592 12.15 -21.77 -7.87
C THR A 592 13.39 -21.04 -7.36
N LEU A 593 13.24 -20.11 -6.43
CA LEU A 593 14.32 -19.31 -5.84
C LEU A 593 14.93 -19.95 -4.59
N SER A 594 14.19 -20.84 -3.92
CA SER A 594 14.54 -21.38 -2.59
C SER A 594 15.92 -22.06 -2.52
N GLY A 595 16.37 -22.66 -3.62
CA GLY A 595 17.67 -23.33 -3.73
C GLY A 595 18.86 -22.42 -4.01
N LEU A 596 18.64 -21.14 -4.34
CA LEU A 596 19.70 -20.21 -4.75
C LEU A 596 20.29 -19.48 -3.54
N THR A 597 21.62 -19.51 -3.41
CA THR A 597 22.35 -18.92 -2.26
C THR A 597 23.34 -17.83 -2.68
N ASP A 598 23.43 -17.54 -3.98
CA ASP A 598 24.36 -16.54 -4.53
C ASP A 598 23.60 -15.44 -5.29
N GLU A 599 24.35 -14.55 -5.95
CA GLU A 599 23.83 -13.39 -6.68
C GLU A 599 22.82 -13.75 -7.79
N THR A 600 22.78 -15.01 -8.24
CA THR A 600 21.83 -15.49 -9.25
C THR A 600 20.38 -15.36 -8.77
N VAL A 601 20.13 -15.33 -7.46
CA VAL A 601 18.77 -15.20 -6.90
C VAL A 601 18.10 -13.89 -7.31
N PHE A 602 18.83 -12.77 -7.43
CA PHE A 602 18.27 -11.50 -7.89
C PHE A 602 17.85 -11.57 -9.37
N ARG A 603 18.65 -12.26 -10.20
CA ARG A 603 18.37 -12.42 -11.63
C ARG A 603 17.23 -13.40 -11.88
N ALA A 604 17.14 -14.45 -11.07
CA ALA A 604 16.01 -15.38 -11.09
C ALA A 604 14.72 -14.68 -10.64
N LEU A 605 14.77 -13.89 -9.56
CA LEU A 605 13.64 -13.08 -9.10
C LEU A 605 13.15 -12.11 -10.19
N ARG A 606 14.06 -11.41 -10.88
CA ARG A 606 13.73 -10.62 -12.08
C ARG A 606 12.97 -11.45 -13.11
N ALA A 607 13.50 -12.61 -13.48
CA ALA A 607 12.92 -13.44 -14.54
C ALA A 607 11.48 -13.85 -14.19
N GLU A 608 11.25 -14.24 -12.94
CA GLU A 608 9.92 -14.60 -12.45
C GLU A 608 8.99 -13.37 -12.37
N CYS A 609 9.47 -12.18 -12.00
CA CYS A 609 8.68 -10.95 -12.07
C CYS A 609 8.24 -10.62 -13.50
N ILE A 610 9.14 -10.73 -14.48
CA ILE A 610 8.80 -10.50 -15.89
C ILE A 610 7.79 -11.54 -16.39
N ALA A 611 7.96 -12.81 -16.02
CA ALA A 611 6.99 -13.86 -16.34
C ALA A 611 5.62 -13.56 -15.71
N CYS A 612 5.57 -13.07 -14.47
CA CYS A 612 4.33 -12.69 -13.81
C CYS A 612 3.66 -11.46 -14.45
N ALA A 613 4.43 -10.50 -14.97
CA ALA A 613 3.88 -9.39 -15.77
C ALA A 613 3.23 -9.89 -17.06
N ILE A 614 3.83 -10.88 -17.73
CA ILE A 614 3.24 -11.54 -18.90
C ILE A 614 1.98 -12.33 -18.51
N ASP A 615 2.02 -13.09 -17.41
CA ASP A 615 0.87 -13.87 -16.93
C ASP A 615 -0.35 -12.97 -16.66
N LEU A 616 -0.13 -11.79 -16.07
CA LEU A 616 -1.19 -10.87 -15.66
C LEU A 616 -1.69 -9.98 -16.81
N TYR A 617 -0.78 -9.45 -17.63
CA TYR A 617 -1.10 -8.37 -18.58
C TYR A 617 -0.77 -8.71 -20.04
N GLY A 618 -0.17 -9.88 -20.30
CA GLY A 618 0.16 -10.35 -21.64
C GLY A 618 1.53 -9.87 -22.15
N ALA A 619 2.10 -10.64 -23.08
CA ALA A 619 3.39 -10.31 -23.68
C ALA A 619 3.29 -9.06 -24.58
N GLY A 620 4.20 -8.12 -24.37
CA GLY A 620 4.27 -6.86 -25.14
C GLY A 620 3.43 -5.71 -24.55
N SER A 621 2.66 -5.97 -23.50
CA SER A 621 1.97 -4.95 -22.69
C SER A 621 2.94 -3.91 -22.12
N ILE A 622 2.39 -2.77 -21.71
CA ILE A 622 3.15 -1.73 -21.01
C ILE A 622 3.75 -2.28 -19.72
N GLU A 623 3.02 -3.10 -18.97
CA GLU A 623 3.48 -3.74 -17.74
C GLU A 623 4.67 -4.67 -17.99
N HIS A 624 4.61 -5.48 -19.06
CA HIS A 624 5.72 -6.35 -19.46
C HIS A 624 6.97 -5.55 -19.86
N ARG A 625 6.82 -4.54 -20.74
CA ARG A 625 7.96 -3.76 -21.25
C ARG A 625 8.61 -2.92 -20.16
N THR A 626 7.80 -2.26 -19.32
CA THR A 626 8.28 -1.48 -18.19
C THR A 626 8.95 -2.36 -17.13
N ALA A 627 8.42 -3.57 -16.84
CA ALA A 627 9.10 -4.50 -15.92
C ALA A 627 10.50 -4.87 -16.44
N VAL A 628 10.64 -5.19 -17.73
CA VAL A 628 11.95 -5.46 -18.34
C VAL A 628 12.88 -4.25 -18.21
N LEU A 629 12.38 -3.05 -18.48
CA LEU A 629 13.14 -1.79 -18.43
C LEU A 629 13.56 -1.41 -17.01
N ALA A 630 12.69 -1.53 -16.01
CA ALA A 630 13.00 -1.22 -14.61
C ALA A 630 14.12 -2.13 -14.07
N PHE A 631 14.03 -3.43 -14.33
CA PHE A 631 15.11 -4.37 -13.97
C PHE A 631 16.38 -4.16 -14.80
N TYR A 632 16.27 -3.78 -16.07
CA TYR A 632 17.43 -3.38 -16.87
C TYR A 632 18.10 -2.17 -16.23
N ALA A 633 17.35 -1.13 -15.88
CA ALA A 633 17.85 0.14 -15.32
C ALA A 633 18.79 -0.11 -14.14
N VAL A 634 18.39 -0.97 -13.19
CA VAL A 634 19.18 -1.31 -11.99
C VAL A 634 20.24 -2.40 -12.20
N GLY A 635 20.59 -2.75 -13.45
CA GLY A 635 21.71 -3.66 -13.76
C GLY A 635 21.39 -5.15 -13.67
N LEU A 636 20.11 -5.54 -13.60
CA LEU A 636 19.69 -6.95 -13.45
C LEU A 636 19.42 -7.66 -14.79
N HIS A 637 19.78 -7.07 -15.93
CA HIS A 637 19.65 -7.71 -17.25
C HIS A 637 20.49 -9.00 -17.35
N PRO A 638 20.01 -10.09 -18.02
CA PRO A 638 20.70 -11.37 -18.02
C PRO A 638 22.14 -11.29 -18.56
N PRO A 639 23.13 -11.94 -17.92
CA PRO A 639 24.50 -11.93 -18.39
C PRO A 639 24.63 -12.49 -19.81
N GLY A 640 25.29 -11.75 -20.69
CA GLY A 640 25.52 -12.17 -22.08
C GLY A 640 24.34 -11.92 -23.03
N GLU A 641 23.21 -11.44 -22.53
CA GLU A 641 22.11 -10.92 -23.34
C GLU A 641 22.24 -9.40 -23.49
N LEU A 642 21.84 -8.88 -24.65
CA LEU A 642 21.83 -7.44 -24.92
C LEU A 642 20.39 -6.94 -24.86
N TYR A 643 20.15 -5.89 -24.08
CA TYR A 643 18.88 -5.18 -24.15
C TYR A 643 18.76 -4.52 -25.53
N GLY A 644 17.60 -4.66 -26.17
CA GLY A 644 17.38 -4.17 -27.53
C GLY A 644 17.44 -2.65 -27.63
N ALA A 645 17.29 -2.12 -28.84
CA ALA A 645 17.23 -0.67 -29.03
C ALA A 645 15.95 -0.14 -28.36
N ASP A 646 16.07 0.93 -27.60
CA ASP A 646 14.97 1.54 -26.83
C ASP A 646 15.13 3.05 -26.96
N VAL A 647 14.37 3.63 -27.88
CA VAL A 647 14.42 5.07 -28.14
C VAL A 647 13.45 5.78 -27.22
N THR A 648 13.89 6.88 -26.60
CA THR A 648 13.05 7.51 -25.57
C THR A 648 13.45 8.97 -25.32
N PHE A 649 12.75 9.58 -24.36
CA PHE A 649 12.88 10.94 -23.89
C PHE A 649 12.89 10.96 -22.36
N LEU A 650 13.54 11.97 -21.77
CA LEU A 650 13.26 12.35 -20.39
C LEU A 650 11.86 13.00 -20.33
N PRO A 651 10.93 12.50 -19.50
CA PRO A 651 9.59 13.08 -19.42
C PRO A 651 9.62 14.48 -18.75
N TRP A 652 8.50 15.19 -18.80
CA TRP A 652 8.29 16.42 -18.04
C TRP A 652 8.50 16.24 -16.53
N GLY A 653 8.86 17.31 -15.82
CA GLY A 653 9.42 17.25 -14.47
C GLY A 653 8.55 16.56 -13.41
N TRP A 654 7.23 16.64 -13.50
CA TRP A 654 6.34 15.98 -12.52
C TRP A 654 6.47 14.45 -12.52
N SER A 655 6.62 13.82 -13.69
CA SER A 655 6.71 12.36 -13.85
C SER A 655 7.93 11.73 -13.19
N TRP A 656 8.93 12.53 -12.82
CA TRP A 656 10.16 12.05 -12.17
C TRP A 656 10.61 13.00 -11.07
N ARG A 657 9.66 13.71 -10.43
CA ARG A 657 9.91 14.68 -9.36
C ARG A 657 10.72 14.12 -8.20
N PHE A 658 10.59 12.83 -7.91
CA PHE A 658 11.35 12.14 -6.87
C PHE A 658 12.81 11.88 -7.28
N SER A 659 13.10 11.71 -8.57
CA SER A 659 14.48 11.53 -9.06
C SER A 659 15.19 12.87 -9.30
N ARG A 660 14.44 13.92 -9.67
CA ARG A 660 14.99 15.19 -10.17
C ARG A 660 16.02 15.90 -9.26
N PRO A 661 15.83 16.04 -7.94
CA PRO A 661 16.81 16.73 -7.07
C PRO A 661 18.22 16.13 -7.18
N TYR A 662 18.32 14.87 -7.58
CA TYR A 662 19.53 14.08 -7.50
C TYR A 662 20.25 13.88 -8.83
N VAL A 663 19.51 13.93 -9.96
CA VAL A 663 20.11 13.76 -11.31
C VAL A 663 20.95 14.96 -11.74
N GLY A 664 20.83 16.11 -11.07
CA GLY A 664 21.73 17.26 -11.28
C GLY A 664 21.52 18.02 -12.60
N LEU A 665 20.41 17.77 -13.29
CA LEU A 665 20.04 18.48 -14.51
C LEU A 665 19.12 19.67 -14.18
N SER A 666 19.52 20.86 -14.62
CA SER A 666 18.70 22.07 -14.51
C SER A 666 17.61 22.06 -15.59
N SER A 667 16.48 21.43 -15.29
CA SER A 667 15.24 21.59 -16.06
C SER A 667 14.26 22.45 -15.31
N PRO A 668 13.46 23.29 -15.98
CA PRO A 668 12.20 23.72 -15.40
C PRO A 668 11.31 22.49 -15.09
N ASP A 669 10.54 22.55 -14.00
CA ASP A 669 9.60 21.49 -13.56
C ASP A 669 8.51 21.17 -14.61
N TRP A 670 8.32 22.08 -15.56
CA TRP A 670 7.15 22.17 -16.42
C TRP A 670 7.40 21.81 -17.89
N SER A 671 8.67 21.57 -18.24
CA SER A 671 9.08 21.12 -19.56
C SER A 671 9.91 19.86 -19.42
N SER A 672 9.86 18.99 -20.42
CA SER A 672 10.91 18.01 -20.63
C SER A 672 12.21 18.71 -21.02
N LEU A 673 13.35 18.17 -20.60
CA LEU A 673 14.69 18.55 -21.10
C LEU A 673 14.91 18.15 -22.56
N ASP A 674 14.16 17.17 -23.03
CA ASP A 674 14.32 16.52 -24.32
C ASP A 674 13.35 17.06 -25.36
N LEU A 675 12.42 17.95 -24.99
CA LEU A 675 11.55 18.68 -25.92
C LEU A 675 11.43 20.14 -25.48
N PHE A 676 12.02 21.07 -26.24
CA PHE A 676 12.11 22.47 -25.82
C PHE A 676 12.25 23.47 -26.96
N ILE A 677 12.06 24.74 -26.66
CA ILE A 677 12.23 25.85 -27.60
C ILE A 677 13.54 26.58 -27.27
N ASN A 678 14.28 27.01 -28.29
CA ASN A 678 15.44 27.89 -28.12
C ASN A 678 15.64 28.83 -29.33
N ASN A 679 15.21 30.08 -29.19
CA ASN A 679 15.23 31.08 -30.26
C ASN A 679 16.49 31.95 -30.33
N GLY A 680 17.59 31.56 -29.66
CA GLY A 680 18.89 32.24 -29.76
C GLY A 680 19.39 32.92 -28.46
N GLY A 681 18.93 32.47 -27.29
CA GLY A 681 19.37 32.93 -25.96
C GLY A 681 19.71 31.77 -25.01
N ALA A 682 20.12 32.07 -23.77
CA ALA A 682 20.26 31.06 -22.72
C ALA A 682 18.87 30.51 -22.38
N SER A 683 18.56 29.33 -22.90
CA SER A 683 17.32 28.57 -22.72
C SER A 683 16.05 29.42 -22.67
N GLU A 684 15.67 30.00 -23.82
CA GLU A 684 14.37 30.63 -24.03
C GLU A 684 13.30 29.54 -24.27
N TRP A 685 12.78 28.93 -23.20
CA TRP A 685 11.75 27.88 -23.24
C TRP A 685 10.36 28.36 -23.73
N ASN A 686 10.28 29.52 -24.39
CA ASN A 686 9.04 30.17 -24.80
C ASN A 686 8.88 30.30 -26.31
N ALA A 687 7.63 30.16 -26.75
CA ALA A 687 7.23 30.39 -28.12
C ALA A 687 7.01 31.89 -28.38
N LEU A 688 7.39 32.34 -29.56
CA LEU A 688 7.05 33.66 -30.10
C LEU A 688 5.92 33.51 -31.11
N VAL A 689 4.91 34.37 -31.02
CA VAL A 689 3.78 34.39 -31.94
C VAL A 689 3.94 35.55 -32.91
N ASN A 690 3.55 35.31 -34.16
CA ASN A 690 3.63 36.33 -35.19
C ASN A 690 2.55 37.40 -34.98
N ALA A 691 2.91 38.67 -35.15
CA ALA A 691 1.95 39.77 -35.00
C ALA A 691 0.99 39.85 -36.19
N PRO A 692 -0.29 40.19 -35.98
CA PRO A 692 -1.22 40.49 -37.07
C PRO A 692 -0.63 41.56 -38.00
N GLY A 693 -0.59 41.28 -39.31
CA GLY A 693 -0.08 42.22 -40.32
C GLY A 693 1.45 42.37 -40.39
N SER A 694 2.24 41.58 -39.64
CA SER A 694 3.70 41.56 -39.79
C SER A 694 4.12 41.04 -41.17
N ALA A 695 5.05 41.73 -41.83
CA ALA A 695 5.69 41.26 -43.06
C ALA A 695 6.72 40.15 -42.80
N GLU A 696 7.22 40.06 -41.56
CA GLU A 696 8.15 39.02 -41.13
C GLU A 696 7.39 37.84 -40.54
N ARG A 697 7.69 36.63 -41.04
CA ARG A 697 7.16 35.36 -40.52
C ARG A 697 8.24 34.69 -39.69
N PHE A 698 8.25 34.99 -38.39
CA PHE A 698 9.16 34.37 -37.43
C PHE A 698 8.84 32.88 -37.28
N GLU A 699 9.90 32.06 -37.18
CA GLU A 699 9.81 30.63 -36.92
C GLU A 699 10.55 30.31 -35.63
N ASN A 700 9.82 29.74 -34.68
CA ASN A 700 10.38 29.19 -33.46
C ASN A 700 11.31 28.02 -33.81
N ASN A 701 12.37 27.86 -33.04
CA ASN A 701 13.27 26.72 -33.13
C ASN A 701 12.90 25.74 -32.01
N VAL A 702 12.26 24.63 -32.40
CA VAL A 702 11.95 23.53 -31.47
C VAL A 702 13.07 22.49 -31.58
N PHE A 703 13.60 22.06 -30.44
CA PHE A 703 14.65 21.06 -30.34
C PHE A 703 14.12 19.82 -29.65
N CYS A 704 14.59 18.67 -30.12
CA CYS A 704 14.18 17.38 -29.59
C CYS A 704 15.35 16.43 -29.44
N ARG A 705 15.68 16.09 -28.19
CA ARG A 705 16.72 15.12 -27.86
C ARG A 705 16.11 13.74 -27.81
N VAL A 706 16.52 12.86 -28.71
CA VAL A 706 16.16 11.44 -28.66
C VAL A 706 17.34 10.67 -28.10
N ARG A 707 17.07 9.81 -27.12
CA ARG A 707 18.05 8.92 -26.50
C ARG A 707 17.81 7.51 -26.98
N ASN A 708 18.86 6.74 -27.21
CA ASN A 708 18.77 5.28 -27.27
C ASN A 708 19.38 4.71 -26.00
N ILE A 709 18.53 4.28 -25.07
CA ILE A 709 18.96 3.73 -23.77
C ILE A 709 19.28 2.22 -23.84
N GLY A 710 19.11 1.62 -25.01
CA GLY A 710 19.41 0.22 -25.27
C GLY A 710 20.89 -0.12 -25.45
N ASP A 711 21.20 -1.42 -25.38
CA ASP A 711 22.54 -1.96 -25.69
C ASP A 711 22.72 -2.24 -27.19
N GLN A 712 21.66 -2.09 -27.99
CA GLN A 712 21.66 -2.28 -29.43
C GLN A 712 21.40 -0.97 -30.18
N ARG A 713 21.86 -0.90 -31.44
CA ARG A 713 21.67 0.27 -32.31
C ARG A 713 20.20 0.43 -32.69
N ALA A 714 19.64 1.64 -32.55
CA ALA A 714 18.32 1.98 -33.09
C ALA A 714 18.43 2.36 -34.58
N ASP A 715 17.57 1.77 -35.42
CA ASP A 715 17.55 1.98 -36.87
C ASP A 715 16.22 2.60 -37.35
N GLY A 716 16.32 3.61 -38.22
CA GLY A 716 15.16 4.32 -38.78
C GLY A 716 14.52 5.33 -37.83
N VAL A 717 15.32 5.93 -36.93
CA VAL A 717 14.82 6.85 -35.89
C VAL A 717 14.23 8.13 -36.51
N ARG A 718 12.94 8.39 -36.24
CA ARG A 718 12.20 9.58 -36.71
C ARG A 718 11.33 10.16 -35.61
N VAL A 719 11.17 11.48 -35.61
CA VAL A 719 10.32 12.21 -34.66
C VAL A 719 9.31 13.08 -35.39
N THR A 720 8.06 13.01 -34.96
CA THR A 720 6.96 13.88 -35.41
C THR A 720 6.56 14.83 -34.28
N PHE A 721 6.03 16.00 -34.64
CA PHE A 721 5.75 17.07 -33.70
C PHE A 721 4.33 17.63 -33.85
N GLU A 722 3.73 17.94 -32.72
CA GLU A 722 2.42 18.57 -32.64
C GLU A 722 2.38 19.60 -31.52
N TYR A 723 1.43 20.52 -31.61
CA TYR A 723 1.22 21.57 -30.62
C TYR A 723 -0.26 21.84 -30.39
N ALA A 724 -0.58 22.38 -29.23
CA ALA A 724 -1.91 22.83 -28.87
C ALA A 724 -1.84 24.25 -28.26
N ARG A 725 -2.89 25.04 -28.52
CA ARG A 725 -3.09 26.39 -27.98
C ARG A 725 -4.13 26.32 -26.87
N HIS A 726 -3.82 26.84 -25.68
CA HIS A 726 -4.72 26.83 -24.54
C HIS A 726 -5.11 28.26 -24.15
N GLY A 727 -6.40 28.53 -24.05
CA GLY A 727 -6.90 29.90 -24.06
C GLY A 727 -8.43 30.00 -24.08
N THR A 728 -8.96 31.02 -24.75
CA THR A 728 -10.41 31.24 -24.92
C THR A 728 -11.05 30.37 -26.01
N ALA A 729 -10.25 29.75 -26.89
CA ALA A 729 -10.71 28.90 -28.00
C ALA A 729 -10.65 27.38 -27.69
N PRO A 730 -11.42 26.54 -28.42
CA PRO A 730 -11.33 25.08 -28.30
C PRO A 730 -9.92 24.57 -28.61
N VAL A 731 -9.41 23.67 -27.76
CA VAL A 731 -8.08 23.09 -27.90
C VAL A 731 -8.10 22.00 -28.98
N VAL A 732 -7.16 22.09 -29.93
CA VAL A 732 -6.97 21.11 -30.99
C VAL A 732 -5.47 20.90 -31.16
N TRP A 733 -5.02 19.64 -31.10
CA TRP A 733 -3.66 19.27 -31.46
C TRP A 733 -3.44 19.45 -32.96
N GLN A 734 -2.46 20.26 -33.32
CA GLN A 734 -2.09 20.61 -34.69
C GLN A 734 -0.67 20.15 -34.95
N THR A 735 -0.41 19.64 -36.15
CA THR A 735 0.97 19.32 -36.58
C THR A 735 1.82 20.60 -36.56
N ILE A 736 3.04 20.52 -36.05
CA ILE A 736 4.00 21.63 -36.15
C ILE A 736 4.41 21.77 -37.63
N THR A 737 4.23 22.97 -38.17
CA THR A 737 4.63 23.32 -39.54
C THR A 737 5.61 24.48 -39.55
N ASP A 738 6.40 24.59 -40.63
CA ASP A 738 7.14 25.81 -40.93
C ASP A 738 6.22 26.91 -41.50
N LYS A 739 6.80 28.06 -41.86
CA LYS A 739 6.06 29.22 -42.38
C LYS A 739 5.37 28.99 -43.73
N ASP A 740 5.73 27.92 -44.43
CA ASP A 740 5.20 27.53 -45.73
C ASP A 740 4.11 26.44 -45.56
N GLY A 741 3.82 26.03 -44.32
CA GLY A 741 2.80 25.04 -43.98
C GLY A 741 3.28 23.60 -44.15
N LEU A 742 4.59 23.37 -44.30
CA LEU A 742 5.12 22.02 -44.42
C LEU A 742 5.26 21.37 -43.04
N PRO A 743 4.68 20.16 -42.83
CA PRO A 743 4.89 19.39 -41.61
C PRO A 743 6.37 19.21 -41.31
N GLN A 744 6.75 19.47 -40.07
CA GLN A 744 8.11 19.25 -39.64
C GLN A 744 8.30 17.87 -39.04
N GLU A 745 9.39 17.23 -39.44
CA GLU A 745 9.85 15.97 -38.88
C GLU A 745 11.36 16.03 -38.65
N LEU A 746 11.83 15.36 -37.61
CA LEU A 746 13.26 15.18 -37.36
C LEU A 746 13.66 13.75 -37.75
N ASN A 747 14.50 13.64 -38.78
CA ASN A 747 15.02 12.34 -39.24
C ASN A 747 16.45 12.13 -38.72
N ILE A 748 16.58 11.34 -37.67
CA ILE A 748 17.86 11.03 -37.02
C ILE A 748 18.55 9.85 -37.71
N GLY A 749 17.77 8.94 -38.31
CA GLY A 749 18.27 7.81 -39.07
C GLY A 749 18.77 6.68 -38.16
N ARG A 750 19.91 6.85 -37.49
CA ARG A 750 20.48 5.82 -36.61
C ARG A 750 21.02 6.41 -35.31
N LEU A 751 20.79 5.72 -34.19
CA LEU A 751 21.40 6.04 -32.90
C LEU A 751 22.18 4.84 -32.38
N ARG A 752 23.41 5.08 -31.92
CA ARG A 752 24.26 4.04 -31.32
C ARG A 752 23.72 3.65 -29.92
N PRO A 753 24.10 2.48 -29.38
CA PRO A 753 23.78 2.12 -28.00
C PRO A 753 24.18 3.21 -27.01
N GLY A 754 23.30 3.52 -26.06
CA GLY A 754 23.49 4.53 -25.01
C GLY A 754 23.73 5.97 -25.48
N ALA A 755 23.50 6.29 -26.76
CA ALA A 755 23.76 7.62 -27.32
C ALA A 755 22.47 8.44 -27.48
N SER A 756 22.62 9.75 -27.44
CA SER A 756 21.60 10.71 -27.88
C SER A 756 22.00 11.36 -29.20
N ASN A 757 21.04 11.99 -29.91
CA ASN A 757 21.33 12.77 -31.11
C ASN A 757 22.13 14.06 -30.84
N PHE A 758 22.14 14.55 -29.59
CA PHE A 758 23.02 15.60 -29.08
C PHE A 758 23.14 15.52 -27.54
N SER A 759 24.20 16.06 -26.96
CA SER A 759 24.54 15.86 -25.54
C SER A 759 23.70 16.72 -24.58
N ASP A 760 23.72 16.37 -23.30
CA ASP A 760 23.10 17.18 -22.23
C ASP A 760 23.85 18.52 -22.02
N GLU A 761 25.15 18.56 -22.29
CA GLU A 761 25.98 19.79 -22.20
C GLU A 761 25.59 20.84 -23.25
N GLU A 762 25.04 20.39 -24.39
CA GLU A 762 24.60 21.22 -25.51
C GLU A 762 23.19 21.82 -25.31
N GLN A 763 22.53 21.62 -24.16
CA GLN A 763 21.16 22.10 -23.88
C GLN A 763 20.95 23.59 -24.19
N ASP A 764 21.90 24.44 -23.79
CA ASP A 764 21.82 25.90 -23.98
C ASP A 764 22.25 26.36 -25.38
N SER A 765 22.89 25.48 -26.15
CA SER A 765 23.38 25.77 -27.51
C SER A 765 23.27 24.53 -28.40
N PRO A 766 22.04 24.03 -28.61
CA PRO A 766 21.82 22.74 -29.26
C PRO A 766 22.18 22.82 -30.75
N PRO A 767 22.65 21.71 -31.35
CA PRO A 767 23.05 21.69 -32.74
C PRO A 767 21.86 21.90 -33.67
N ILE A 768 22.07 22.69 -34.74
CA ILE A 768 21.04 22.99 -35.74
C ILE A 768 20.44 21.73 -36.38
N SER A 769 21.18 20.63 -36.42
CA SER A 769 20.70 19.33 -36.92
C SER A 769 19.61 18.68 -36.07
N ALA A 770 19.44 19.10 -34.81
CA ALA A 770 18.40 18.60 -33.91
C ALA A 770 17.15 19.51 -33.84
N ARG A 771 17.08 20.50 -34.74
CA ARG A 771 16.08 21.56 -34.76
C ARG A 771 15.00 21.31 -35.80
N VAL A 772 13.76 21.64 -35.46
CA VAL A 772 12.66 21.86 -36.41
C VAL A 772 12.12 23.28 -36.33
N LYS A 773 11.47 23.75 -37.41
CA LYS A 773 10.92 25.10 -37.52
C LYS A 773 9.43 25.15 -37.20
N TRP A 774 9.04 25.95 -36.23
CA TRP A 774 7.64 26.07 -35.85
C TRP A 774 7.13 27.48 -36.10
N TYR A 775 6.31 27.62 -37.14
CA TYR A 775 5.56 28.83 -37.41
C TYR A 775 4.26 28.85 -36.60
N LEU A 776 4.14 29.84 -35.73
CA LEU A 776 2.90 30.15 -35.05
C LEU A 776 2.19 31.28 -35.80
N PRO A 777 0.99 31.03 -36.39
CA PRO A 777 0.24 32.10 -37.03
C PRO A 777 -0.19 33.16 -35.99
N PRO A 778 -0.50 34.40 -36.44
CA PRO A 778 -1.11 35.39 -35.58
C PRO A 778 -2.38 34.85 -34.91
N LEU A 779 -2.61 35.28 -33.67
CA LEU A 779 -3.86 35.01 -32.97
C LEU A 779 -5.01 35.77 -33.66
N GLU A 780 -6.20 35.19 -33.65
CA GLU A 780 -7.42 35.88 -34.07
C GLU A 780 -7.75 37.04 -33.12
N GLU A 781 -8.55 38.02 -33.56
CA GLU A 781 -8.79 39.30 -32.85
C GLU A 781 -9.33 39.12 -31.41
N ASP A 782 -10.02 38.01 -31.12
CA ASP A 782 -10.58 37.65 -29.82
C ASP A 782 -9.93 36.39 -29.17
N GLU A 783 -8.84 35.87 -29.76
CA GLU A 783 -8.13 34.69 -29.25
C GLU A 783 -7.08 35.11 -28.20
N GLU A 784 -7.30 34.72 -26.94
CA GLU A 784 -6.31 34.84 -25.87
C GLU A 784 -5.68 33.47 -25.63
N VAL A 785 -4.36 33.35 -25.76
CA VAL A 785 -3.61 32.12 -25.46
C VAL A 785 -2.83 32.31 -24.17
N HIS A 786 -3.17 31.52 -23.14
CA HIS A 786 -2.51 31.49 -21.85
C HIS A 786 -1.24 30.63 -21.87
N HIS A 787 -1.23 29.53 -22.62
CA HIS A 787 -0.06 28.65 -22.78
C HIS A 787 -0.12 27.80 -24.05
N PHE A 788 1.03 27.25 -24.44
CA PHE A 788 1.13 26.25 -25.49
C PHE A 788 1.58 24.92 -24.90
N CYS A 789 1.09 23.81 -25.45
CA CYS A 789 1.64 22.49 -25.22
C CYS A 789 2.31 22.03 -26.52
N ILE A 790 3.51 21.48 -26.44
CA ILE A 790 4.17 20.81 -27.57
C ILE A 790 4.36 19.34 -27.21
N ARG A 791 4.16 18.45 -28.17
CA ARG A 791 4.34 17.01 -28.01
C ARG A 791 5.18 16.47 -29.16
N ALA A 792 6.04 15.52 -28.84
CA ALA A 792 6.87 14.81 -29.80
C ALA A 792 6.68 13.31 -29.64
N HIS A 793 6.68 12.60 -30.77
CA HIS A 793 6.56 11.14 -30.82
C HIS A 793 7.72 10.57 -31.64
N VAL A 794 8.50 9.67 -31.04
CA VAL A 794 9.61 8.99 -31.72
C VAL A 794 9.19 7.61 -32.22
N THR A 795 9.78 7.18 -33.34
CA THR A 795 9.66 5.80 -33.84
C THR A 795 11.02 5.27 -34.24
N ALA A 796 11.27 3.98 -34.03
CA ALA A 796 12.37 3.23 -34.61
C ALA A 796 11.92 1.82 -35.00
N ARG A 797 12.54 1.22 -36.02
CA ARG A 797 12.06 -0.06 -36.60
C ARG A 797 12.30 -1.28 -35.71
N ASN A 798 13.29 -1.19 -34.83
CA ASN A 798 13.72 -2.27 -33.95
C ASN A 798 13.64 -1.87 -32.48
N ASP A 799 12.77 -0.89 -32.19
CA ASP A 799 12.47 -0.46 -30.84
C ASP A 799 11.81 -1.60 -30.03
N VAL A 800 12.33 -1.87 -28.84
CA VAL A 800 11.79 -2.92 -27.97
C VAL A 800 10.76 -2.43 -26.99
N ASN A 801 10.60 -1.11 -26.84
CA ASN A 801 9.64 -0.50 -25.93
C ASN A 801 8.97 0.72 -26.55
N GLU A 802 7.83 0.53 -27.22
CA GLU A 802 7.14 1.65 -27.86
C GLU A 802 6.33 2.52 -26.89
N HIS A 803 6.22 2.14 -25.62
CA HIS A 803 5.36 2.80 -24.63
C HIS A 803 5.98 4.06 -24.01
N ASN A 804 7.29 4.30 -24.19
CA ASN A 804 8.02 5.48 -23.71
C ASN A 804 8.42 6.44 -24.86
N ASN A 805 7.73 6.34 -26.00
CA ASN A 805 8.03 7.07 -27.24
C ASN A 805 7.33 8.42 -27.37
N THR A 806 6.70 8.92 -26.31
CA THR A 806 6.00 10.20 -26.33
C THR A 806 6.52 11.11 -25.23
N VAL A 807 6.74 12.38 -25.56
CA VAL A 807 7.10 13.42 -24.60
C VAL A 807 6.29 14.68 -24.86
N GLN A 808 5.87 15.33 -23.78
CA GLN A 808 5.18 16.62 -23.82
C GLN A 808 5.99 17.64 -23.01
N SER A 809 5.95 18.88 -23.49
CA SER A 809 6.41 20.05 -22.75
C SER A 809 5.35 21.13 -22.81
N ASN A 810 5.11 21.77 -21.68
CA ASN A 810 4.23 22.93 -21.61
C ASN A 810 5.07 24.19 -21.78
N VAL A 811 4.45 25.28 -22.22
CA VAL A 811 5.08 26.60 -22.39
C VAL A 811 4.14 27.61 -21.76
N ALA A 812 4.37 27.91 -20.47
CA ALA A 812 3.48 28.77 -19.69
C ALA A 812 4.27 29.66 -18.72
N PHE A 813 4.15 30.97 -18.88
CA PHE A 813 4.53 31.95 -17.86
C PHE A 813 3.36 32.88 -17.60
N ALA A 814 3.18 33.30 -16.35
CA ALA A 814 2.17 34.27 -15.97
C ALA A 814 2.75 35.32 -15.02
N ILE A 815 2.55 36.60 -15.29
CA ILE A 815 2.76 37.66 -14.29
C ILE A 815 1.53 37.75 -13.40
N VAL A 816 1.78 37.80 -12.09
CA VAL A 816 0.79 38.19 -11.09
C VAL A 816 1.23 39.48 -10.41
N GLU A 817 0.57 40.59 -10.75
CA GLU A 817 0.80 41.90 -10.11
C GLU A 817 0.24 41.97 -8.67
N ALA A 818 0.42 43.10 -7.99
CA ALA A 818 -0.03 43.28 -6.60
C ALA A 818 -1.56 43.30 -6.49
N SER A 819 -2.10 42.63 -5.46
CA SER A 819 -3.54 42.39 -5.22
C SER A 819 -4.31 41.96 -6.47
N MET A 820 -4.25 40.68 -6.80
CA MET A 820 -4.93 40.16 -7.99
C MET A 820 -5.57 38.80 -7.72
N THR A 821 -6.77 38.62 -8.29
CA THR A 821 -7.34 37.30 -8.58
C THR A 821 -7.24 37.10 -10.09
N ARG A 822 -6.60 36.02 -10.53
CA ARG A 822 -6.44 35.68 -11.95
C ARG A 822 -6.77 34.22 -12.17
N SER A 823 -7.32 33.94 -13.34
CA SER A 823 -7.85 32.64 -13.71
C SER A 823 -7.12 32.13 -14.93
N PHE A 824 -6.70 30.88 -14.88
CA PHE A 824 -5.95 30.24 -15.95
C PHE A 824 -6.69 29.02 -16.45
N ALA A 825 -7.05 29.03 -17.74
CA ALA A 825 -7.63 27.87 -18.39
C ALA A 825 -6.56 26.81 -18.70
N PHE A 826 -6.87 25.55 -18.46
CA PHE A 826 -6.10 24.38 -18.88
C PHE A 826 -7.02 23.22 -19.24
N MET A 827 -6.49 22.17 -19.86
CA MET A 827 -7.28 21.00 -20.26
C MET A 827 -7.00 19.81 -19.35
N ILE A 828 -8.06 19.05 -19.13
CA ILE A 828 -8.00 17.66 -18.71
C ILE A 828 -8.53 16.81 -19.86
N GLY A 829 -8.01 15.60 -20.04
CA GLY A 829 -8.36 14.75 -21.17
C GLY A 829 -8.38 13.27 -20.84
N ASN A 830 -9.15 12.51 -21.60
CA ASN A 830 -9.16 11.07 -21.51
C ASN A 830 -8.46 10.45 -22.73
N PRO A 831 -7.16 10.12 -22.64
CA PRO A 831 -6.46 9.44 -23.73
C PRO A 831 -6.84 7.95 -23.84
N LEU A 832 -7.54 7.41 -22.84
CA LEU A 832 -7.85 5.99 -22.72
C LEU A 832 -9.08 5.59 -23.54
N PRO A 833 -9.20 4.32 -23.92
CA PRO A 833 -10.37 3.79 -24.63
C PRO A 833 -11.61 3.59 -23.74
N GLU A 834 -11.48 3.79 -22.43
CA GLU A 834 -12.53 3.62 -21.42
C GLU A 834 -12.88 4.93 -20.71
N PRO A 835 -14.08 5.09 -20.11
CA PRO A 835 -14.44 6.29 -19.36
C PRO A 835 -13.49 6.54 -18.19
N LEU A 836 -13.09 7.81 -18.01
CA LEU A 836 -12.06 8.22 -17.06
C LEU A 836 -12.62 9.18 -16.01
N PRO A 837 -12.72 8.79 -14.73
CA PRO A 837 -12.94 9.72 -13.64
C PRO A 837 -11.82 10.76 -13.57
N VAL A 838 -12.18 12.02 -13.34
CA VAL A 838 -11.22 13.11 -13.26
C VAL A 838 -10.56 13.12 -11.88
N GLU A 839 -9.25 12.91 -11.86
CA GLU A 839 -8.39 13.05 -10.70
C GLU A 839 -7.36 14.15 -10.99
N ILE A 840 -7.31 15.17 -10.14
CA ILE A 840 -6.39 16.31 -10.29
C ILE A 840 -5.64 16.52 -8.98
N ASP A 841 -4.32 16.50 -9.06
CA ASP A 841 -3.44 16.87 -7.96
C ASP A 841 -2.85 18.26 -8.22
N ILE A 842 -2.82 19.10 -7.18
CA ILE A 842 -2.28 20.46 -7.23
C ILE A 842 -1.17 20.57 -6.19
N HIS A 843 0.06 20.70 -6.70
CA HIS A 843 1.21 20.99 -5.88
C HIS A 843 1.64 22.44 -6.12
N SER A 844 1.97 23.21 -5.09
CA SER A 844 2.35 24.61 -5.28
C SER A 844 3.49 25.06 -4.37
N SER A 845 4.33 25.97 -4.87
CA SER A 845 5.38 26.65 -4.11
C SER A 845 4.97 28.07 -3.70
N LEU A 846 3.66 28.30 -3.56
CA LEU A 846 3.13 29.60 -3.18
C LEU A 846 3.28 29.82 -1.67
N PRO A 847 3.42 31.09 -1.22
CA PRO A 847 3.31 31.41 0.19
C PRO A 847 1.96 30.95 0.75
N THR A 848 1.94 30.54 2.01
CA THR A 848 0.75 29.94 2.67
C THR A 848 -0.50 30.84 2.68
N VAL A 849 -0.32 32.15 2.51
CA VAL A 849 -1.42 33.12 2.45
C VAL A 849 -2.06 33.25 1.06
N TRP A 850 -1.47 32.63 0.03
CA TRP A 850 -2.02 32.59 -1.32
C TRP A 850 -2.99 31.41 -1.43
N THR A 851 -3.96 31.54 -2.34
CA THR A 851 -4.88 30.44 -2.65
C THR A 851 -4.78 30.08 -4.12
N ALA A 852 -4.79 28.78 -4.41
CA ALA A 852 -4.83 28.19 -5.73
C ALA A 852 -5.91 27.10 -5.70
N ALA A 853 -6.96 27.26 -6.48
CA ALA A 853 -8.09 26.34 -6.46
C ALA A 853 -8.65 26.11 -7.86
N ILE A 854 -9.12 24.89 -8.13
CA ILE A 854 -9.91 24.63 -9.32
C ILE A 854 -11.28 25.28 -9.13
N ARG A 855 -11.70 26.07 -10.13
CA ARG A 855 -13.00 26.75 -10.11
C ARG A 855 -14.15 25.77 -10.24
N GLU A 856 -14.02 24.81 -11.15
CA GLU A 856 -15.04 23.80 -11.42
C GLU A 856 -15.11 22.76 -10.31
N SER A 857 -16.32 22.28 -10.03
CA SER A 857 -16.48 21.05 -9.25
C SER A 857 -16.19 19.85 -10.13
N LEU A 858 -15.03 19.21 -9.92
CA LEU A 858 -14.62 18.02 -10.67
C LEU A 858 -15.06 16.71 -10.00
N ALA A 859 -15.70 16.79 -8.83
CA ALA A 859 -16.19 15.61 -8.11
C ALA A 859 -17.22 14.85 -8.97
N ASN A 860 -16.98 13.55 -9.16
CA ASN A 860 -17.81 12.65 -9.98
C ASN A 860 -17.84 12.96 -11.48
N VAL A 861 -16.95 13.83 -11.98
CA VAL A 861 -16.82 14.04 -13.42
C VAL A 861 -16.13 12.82 -14.03
N VAL A 862 -16.75 12.23 -15.05
CA VAL A 862 -16.19 11.15 -15.87
C VAL A 862 -16.09 11.63 -17.32
N LEU A 863 -14.88 11.63 -17.86
CA LEU A 863 -14.60 11.97 -19.25
C LEU A 863 -14.81 10.73 -20.13
N ARG A 864 -15.55 10.85 -21.23
CA ARG A 864 -15.68 9.76 -22.22
C ARG A 864 -14.35 9.49 -22.91
N PRO A 865 -14.16 8.31 -23.54
CA PRO A 865 -12.96 8.04 -24.33
C PRO A 865 -12.69 9.17 -25.33
N LYS A 866 -11.46 9.68 -25.35
CA LYS A 866 -11.01 10.82 -26.18
C LYS A 866 -11.70 12.16 -25.90
N GLU A 867 -12.46 12.27 -24.81
CA GLU A 867 -13.03 13.54 -24.38
C GLU A 867 -11.95 14.39 -23.72
N GLU A 868 -11.88 15.66 -24.12
CA GLU A 868 -11.09 16.68 -23.45
C GLU A 868 -12.03 17.77 -22.91
N ARG A 869 -11.69 18.36 -21.77
CA ARG A 869 -12.49 19.40 -21.09
C ARG A 869 -11.61 20.53 -20.57
N VAL A 870 -12.07 21.76 -20.79
CA VAL A 870 -11.44 22.97 -20.23
C VAL A 870 -11.81 23.08 -18.74
N VAL A 871 -10.82 23.39 -17.91
CA VAL A 871 -10.91 23.62 -16.47
C VAL A 871 -10.14 24.92 -16.15
N HIS A 872 -10.51 25.62 -15.09
CA HIS A 872 -9.88 26.87 -14.68
C HIS A 872 -9.23 26.75 -13.30
N LEU A 873 -7.99 27.20 -13.21
CA LEU A 873 -7.27 27.45 -11.96
C LEU A 873 -7.47 28.92 -11.57
N ASP A 874 -8.13 29.17 -10.44
CA ASP A 874 -8.20 30.49 -9.82
C ASP A 874 -7.07 30.67 -8.81
N ILE A 875 -6.27 31.72 -9.00
CA ILE A 875 -5.20 32.13 -8.08
C ILE A 875 -5.63 33.44 -7.44
N SER A 876 -5.58 33.51 -6.11
CA SER A 876 -5.80 34.76 -5.38
C SER A 876 -4.63 35.08 -4.47
N ARG A 877 -4.12 36.30 -4.62
CA ARG A 877 -3.00 36.85 -3.88
C ARG A 877 -3.47 38.03 -2.99
N PRO A 878 -3.26 37.98 -1.66
CA PRO A 878 -3.54 39.12 -0.79
C PRO A 878 -2.60 40.32 -1.08
N PRO A 879 -2.91 41.54 -0.58
CA PRO A 879 -2.07 42.71 -0.79
C PRO A 879 -0.59 42.44 -0.48
N ALA A 880 0.29 42.80 -1.42
CA ALA A 880 1.69 42.41 -1.41
C ALA A 880 2.46 42.91 -0.17
N SER A 881 3.17 41.99 0.50
CA SER A 881 4.25 42.35 1.42
C SER A 881 5.45 42.93 0.66
N PRO A 882 6.19 43.93 1.19
CA PRO A 882 7.33 44.55 0.51
C PRO A 882 8.60 43.69 0.47
N HIS A 883 8.56 42.46 0.96
CA HIS A 883 9.68 41.51 1.02
C HIS A 883 9.33 40.17 0.36
N ILE A 884 10.35 39.38 0.01
CA ILE A 884 10.14 38.00 -0.43
C ILE A 884 9.72 37.13 0.75
N GLU A 885 8.79 36.19 0.52
CA GLU A 885 8.17 35.35 1.54
C GLU A 885 8.56 33.87 1.34
N PRO A 886 8.62 33.03 2.40
CA PRO A 886 8.71 31.59 2.24
C PRO A 886 7.50 30.99 1.49
N PRO A 887 7.66 29.87 0.75
CA PRO A 887 8.91 29.13 0.49
C PRO A 887 9.94 29.94 -0.32
N LEU A 888 11.22 29.77 0.00
CA LEU A 888 12.31 30.61 -0.54
C LEU A 888 13.11 29.97 -1.66
N ASP A 889 12.97 28.66 -1.89
CA ASP A 889 13.62 27.93 -2.98
C ASP A 889 13.45 28.68 -4.30
N GLY A 890 14.55 28.85 -5.04
CA GLY A 890 14.58 29.87 -6.08
C GLY A 890 15.78 29.87 -7.00
N GLU A 891 15.74 30.77 -7.96
CA GLU A 891 16.85 31.08 -8.84
C GLU A 891 17.82 32.04 -8.13
N LEU A 892 19.10 31.71 -8.17
CA LEU A 892 20.18 32.52 -7.64
C LEU A 892 21.05 33.03 -8.79
N ARG A 893 21.25 34.35 -8.89
CA ARG A 893 22.21 34.94 -9.83
C ARG A 893 23.09 35.96 -9.14
N GLY A 894 24.39 35.90 -9.44
CA GLY A 894 25.36 36.76 -8.79
C GLY A 894 26.78 36.42 -9.19
N GLU A 895 27.70 36.63 -8.26
CA GLU A 895 29.12 36.34 -8.43
C GLU A 895 29.58 35.34 -7.38
N VAL A 896 30.40 34.38 -7.83
CA VAL A 896 31.23 33.58 -6.92
C VAL A 896 32.64 34.15 -6.89
N THR A 897 33.27 34.13 -5.72
CA THR A 897 34.66 34.56 -5.52
C THR A 897 35.42 33.53 -4.68
N GLY A 898 36.67 33.23 -5.03
CA GLY A 898 37.48 32.22 -4.34
C GLY A 898 38.41 31.48 -5.30
N VAL A 899 38.38 30.15 -5.27
CA VAL A 899 39.15 29.28 -6.19
C VAL A 899 38.77 29.47 -7.67
N VAL A 900 37.57 29.98 -7.93
CA VAL A 900 37.09 30.48 -9.21
C VAL A 900 36.36 31.79 -8.94
N THR A 901 36.59 32.79 -9.80
CA THR A 901 35.84 34.05 -9.80
C THR A 901 35.07 34.17 -11.10
N SER A 902 33.74 34.16 -11.02
CA SER A 902 32.87 34.17 -12.19
C SER A 902 31.47 34.63 -11.82
N ALA A 903 30.80 35.28 -12.76
CA ALA A 903 29.34 35.41 -12.68
C ALA A 903 28.69 34.02 -12.81
N PHE A 904 27.58 33.81 -12.12
CA PHE A 904 26.89 32.53 -12.13
C PHE A 904 25.37 32.71 -12.16
N SER A 905 24.71 31.66 -12.62
CA SER A 905 23.28 31.44 -12.47
C SER A 905 23.05 30.02 -11.98
N GLY A 906 22.14 29.84 -11.04
CA GLY A 906 21.88 28.54 -10.43
C GLY A 906 20.56 28.46 -9.72
N THR A 907 20.31 27.30 -9.13
CA THR A 907 19.16 27.03 -8.26
C THR A 907 19.63 26.89 -6.83
N TYR A 908 18.94 27.53 -5.90
CA TYR A 908 19.12 27.38 -4.48
C TYR A 908 17.87 26.71 -3.90
N THR A 909 18.02 25.50 -3.37
CA THR A 909 16.93 24.62 -2.94
C THR A 909 17.13 24.15 -1.51
N ASP A 910 16.10 23.55 -0.93
CA ASP A 910 16.09 23.06 0.46
C ASP A 910 16.44 24.19 1.44
N ILE A 911 15.92 25.39 1.15
CA ILE A 911 16.27 26.58 1.89
C ILE A 911 15.61 26.54 3.27
N VAL A 912 16.44 26.43 4.30
CA VAL A 912 16.07 26.71 5.69
C VAL A 912 16.45 28.15 5.99
N TYR A 913 15.47 28.94 6.42
CA TYR A 913 15.65 30.35 6.78
C TYR A 913 15.22 30.58 8.23
N ASP A 914 16.13 31.13 9.03
CA ASP A 914 15.89 31.48 10.44
C ASP A 914 16.63 32.78 10.79
N GLU A 915 15.90 33.80 11.27
CA GLU A 915 16.44 35.09 11.73
C GLU A 915 17.61 35.65 10.87
N ASP A 916 17.38 35.82 9.55
CA ASP A 916 18.33 36.27 8.52
C ASP A 916 19.40 35.25 8.10
N THR A 917 19.50 34.09 8.76
CA THR A 917 20.41 32.99 8.39
C THR A 917 19.76 32.13 7.32
N VAL A 918 20.56 31.67 6.37
CA VAL A 918 20.10 30.78 5.30
C VAL A 918 21.06 29.60 5.13
N ASP A 919 20.51 28.40 5.02
CA ASP A 919 21.19 27.15 4.69
C ASP A 919 20.41 26.42 3.61
N GLY A 920 21.09 25.76 2.68
CA GLY A 920 20.46 24.97 1.62
C GLY A 920 21.46 24.48 0.59
N LEU A 921 20.97 23.91 -0.51
CA LEU A 921 21.79 23.35 -1.59
C LEU A 921 21.83 24.28 -2.81
N LEU A 922 23.04 24.64 -3.23
CA LEU A 922 23.29 25.39 -4.47
C LEU A 922 23.75 24.45 -5.57
N ALA A 923 23.10 24.54 -6.73
CA ALA A 923 23.61 24.04 -8.00
C ALA A 923 23.72 25.21 -8.99
N ALA A 924 24.94 25.60 -9.35
CA ALA A 924 25.22 26.81 -10.10
C ALA A 924 26.11 26.54 -11.32
N ARG A 925 25.79 27.15 -12.46
CA ARG A 925 26.63 27.15 -13.65
C ARG A 925 27.40 28.47 -13.72
N LEU A 926 28.69 28.38 -14.03
CA LEU A 926 29.58 29.54 -14.10
C LEU A 926 29.68 30.03 -15.54
N ARG A 927 29.66 31.35 -15.73
CA ARG A 927 29.76 31.97 -17.06
C ARG A 927 31.11 31.68 -17.73
N SER A 928 32.16 31.49 -16.93
CA SER A 928 33.50 31.09 -17.39
C SER A 928 33.59 29.62 -17.82
N GLY A 929 32.51 28.84 -17.70
CA GLY A 929 32.52 27.39 -17.86
C GLY A 929 32.66 26.65 -16.52
N GLY A 930 32.09 25.45 -16.45
CA GLY A 930 32.00 24.62 -15.24
C GLY A 930 30.75 24.89 -14.39
N SER A 931 30.59 24.10 -13.33
CA SER A 931 29.50 24.19 -12.36
C SER A 931 30.01 24.05 -10.92
N ILE A 932 29.25 24.60 -9.97
CA ILE A 932 29.47 24.48 -8.53
C ILE A 932 28.23 23.83 -7.93
N HIS A 933 28.43 22.76 -7.15
CA HIS A 933 27.38 22.07 -6.43
C HIS A 933 27.78 21.94 -4.96
N GLY A 934 26.94 22.34 -4.01
CA GLY A 934 27.26 22.20 -2.60
C GLY A 934 26.32 22.94 -1.66
N GLN A 935 26.63 22.86 -0.37
CA GLN A 935 25.84 23.51 0.67
C GLN A 935 26.21 24.98 0.77
N LEU A 936 25.24 25.87 0.56
CA LEU A 936 25.36 27.32 0.74
C LEU A 936 24.85 27.69 2.12
N ARG A 937 25.75 28.23 2.95
CA ARG A 937 25.43 28.83 4.26
C ARG A 937 25.75 30.32 4.26
N GLY A 938 24.82 31.14 4.72
CA GLY A 938 25.01 32.58 4.69
C GLY A 938 23.89 33.38 5.34
N LYS A 939 23.72 34.60 4.85
CA LYS A 939 22.64 35.50 5.24
C LYS A 939 21.73 35.81 4.05
N LEU A 940 20.44 35.91 4.30
CA LEU A 940 19.43 36.34 3.33
C LEU A 940 18.74 37.60 3.84
N ASN A 941 18.79 38.67 3.05
CA ASN A 941 17.99 39.86 3.27
C ASN A 941 16.68 39.77 2.48
N ILE A 942 15.59 39.35 3.11
CA ILE A 942 14.28 39.18 2.45
C ILE A 942 13.69 40.48 1.89
N LYS A 943 14.06 41.65 2.40
CA LYS A 943 13.58 42.95 1.90
C LYS A 943 14.25 43.35 0.59
N ARG A 944 15.47 42.87 0.36
CA ARG A 944 16.27 43.18 -0.85
C ARG A 944 16.46 41.98 -1.76
N ALA A 945 16.07 40.79 -1.31
CA ALA A 945 16.32 39.51 -1.95
C ALA A 945 17.82 39.21 -2.16
N GLU A 946 18.69 39.71 -1.28
CA GLU A 946 20.16 39.57 -1.39
C GLU A 946 20.66 38.42 -0.51
N VAL A 947 21.52 37.58 -1.07
CA VAL A 947 22.20 36.45 -0.40
C VAL A 947 23.71 36.72 -0.38
N ASP A 948 24.32 36.60 0.81
CA ASP A 948 25.79 36.62 0.99
C ASP A 948 26.19 35.44 1.87
N GLY A 949 27.05 34.56 1.35
CA GLY A 949 27.40 33.32 2.04
C GLY A 949 28.58 32.58 1.43
N HIS A 950 28.79 31.35 1.89
CA HIS A 950 29.82 30.46 1.40
C HIS A 950 29.22 29.12 0.96
N VAL A 951 29.69 28.62 -0.18
CA VAL A 951 29.38 27.29 -0.67
C VAL A 951 30.53 26.37 -0.32
N ASN A 952 30.25 25.33 0.44
CA ASN A 952 31.14 24.18 0.61
C ASN A 952 30.65 23.06 -0.28
N GLY A 953 31.43 22.74 -1.32
CA GLY A 953 30.94 21.86 -2.36
C GLY A 953 32.02 21.35 -3.30
N THR A 954 31.60 21.08 -4.53
CA THR A 954 32.41 20.55 -5.61
C THR A 954 32.29 21.46 -6.81
N TYR A 955 33.44 21.85 -7.38
CA TYR A 955 33.52 22.44 -8.70
C TYR A 955 33.73 21.34 -9.74
N ARG A 956 32.93 21.35 -10.80
CA ARG A 956 33.03 20.42 -11.93
C ARG A 956 33.29 21.19 -13.23
N CYS A 957 34.21 20.68 -14.05
CA CYS A 957 34.48 21.18 -15.39
C CYS A 957 34.79 20.00 -16.31
N GLY A 958 33.81 19.62 -17.14
CA GLY A 958 33.86 18.35 -17.87
C GLY A 958 33.98 17.16 -16.91
N ARG A 959 34.95 16.27 -17.15
CA ARG A 959 35.24 15.12 -16.28
C ARG A 959 36.06 15.45 -15.02
N HIS A 960 36.54 16.69 -14.89
CA HIS A 960 37.33 17.09 -13.72
C HIS A 960 36.41 17.58 -12.60
N SER A 961 36.63 17.05 -11.40
CA SER A 961 35.87 17.36 -10.19
C SER A 961 36.85 17.65 -9.05
N SER A 962 36.63 18.75 -8.31
CA SER A 962 37.47 19.12 -7.17
C SER A 962 36.66 19.78 -6.06
N PRO A 963 37.00 19.56 -4.78
CA PRO A 963 36.41 20.32 -3.68
C PRO A 963 36.57 21.83 -3.88
N ALA A 964 35.53 22.60 -3.58
CA ALA A 964 35.49 24.04 -3.71
C ALA A 964 34.86 24.68 -2.47
N CYS A 965 35.51 25.71 -1.95
CA CYS A 965 34.95 26.65 -1.00
C CYS A 965 34.95 28.03 -1.65
N VAL A 966 33.78 28.57 -1.99
CA VAL A 966 33.63 29.86 -2.66
C VAL A 966 32.68 30.75 -1.89
N ARG A 967 32.93 32.06 -1.88
CA ARG A 967 31.95 33.04 -1.41
C ARG A 967 30.97 33.34 -2.53
N VAL A 968 29.70 33.43 -2.18
CA VAL A 968 28.58 33.78 -3.06
C VAL A 968 28.02 35.12 -2.64
N GLN A 969 27.90 36.05 -3.58
CA GLN A 969 27.10 37.27 -3.43
C GLN A 969 26.11 37.32 -4.59
N ALA A 970 24.83 37.21 -4.28
CA ALA A 970 23.81 36.98 -5.27
C ALA A 970 22.46 37.57 -4.87
N CYS A 971 21.54 37.59 -5.82
CA CYS A 971 20.13 37.79 -5.50
C CYS A 971 19.35 36.49 -5.64
N LEU A 972 18.26 36.39 -4.90
CA LEU A 972 17.36 35.25 -4.86
C LEU A 972 16.00 35.62 -5.44
N ARG A 973 15.59 34.93 -6.50
CA ARG A 973 14.21 34.95 -6.99
C ARG A 973 13.52 33.66 -6.55
N PRO A 974 12.70 33.70 -5.49
CA PRO A 974 12.03 32.49 -5.07
C PRO A 974 11.01 32.05 -6.13
N PHE A 975 10.95 30.75 -6.36
CA PHE A 975 10.03 30.14 -7.31
C PHE A 975 8.60 30.27 -6.80
N ARG A 976 7.70 30.70 -7.68
CA ARG A 976 6.26 30.64 -7.44
C ARG A 976 5.67 29.82 -8.56
N ARG A 977 5.20 28.63 -8.23
CA ARG A 977 4.61 27.72 -9.21
C ARG A 977 3.40 27.01 -8.65
N ILE A 978 2.55 26.60 -9.57
CA ILE A 978 1.44 25.68 -9.32
C ILE A 978 1.55 24.60 -10.39
N ASP A 979 1.89 23.40 -9.95
CA ASP A 979 1.96 22.18 -10.73
C ASP A 979 0.62 21.47 -10.62
N ILE A 980 -0.11 21.38 -11.73
CA ILE A 980 -1.37 20.64 -11.83
C ILE A 980 -1.10 19.36 -12.61
N SER A 981 -1.44 18.23 -12.02
CA SER A 981 -1.32 16.93 -12.67
C SER A 981 -2.68 16.26 -12.77
N GLN A 982 -3.03 15.84 -13.98
CA GLN A 982 -4.13 14.92 -14.18
C GLN A 982 -3.62 13.51 -13.97
N LEU A 983 -4.27 12.81 -13.05
CA LEU A 983 -3.94 11.44 -12.72
C LEU A 983 -5.04 10.51 -13.23
N HIS A 984 -4.67 9.26 -13.45
CA HIS A 984 -5.60 8.15 -13.49
C HIS A 984 -5.02 7.06 -12.64
N ARG A 985 -5.64 6.76 -11.49
CA ARG A 985 -5.18 5.69 -10.62
C ARG A 985 -3.68 5.89 -10.27
N GLY A 986 -3.31 7.12 -9.93
CA GLY A 986 -1.93 7.51 -9.62
C GLY A 986 -0.97 7.65 -10.83
N GLU A 987 -1.35 7.26 -12.05
CA GLU A 987 -0.54 7.50 -13.25
C GLU A 987 -0.72 8.93 -13.77
N PRO A 988 0.36 9.69 -14.02
CA PRO A 988 0.24 10.99 -14.68
C PRO A 988 -0.19 10.81 -16.14
N LEU A 989 -1.41 11.24 -16.48
CA LEU A 989 -1.89 11.31 -17.86
C LEU A 989 -1.44 12.57 -18.58
N GLY A 990 -1.16 13.62 -17.82
CA GLY A 990 -0.75 14.93 -18.31
C GLY A 990 -0.93 16.00 -17.24
N GLY A 991 -0.88 17.25 -17.65
CA GLY A 991 -1.12 18.39 -16.77
C GLY A 991 -0.35 19.62 -17.21
N VAL A 992 -0.30 20.61 -16.33
CA VAL A 992 0.22 21.93 -16.61
C VAL A 992 0.91 22.49 -15.38
N THR A 993 2.00 23.22 -15.57
CA THR A 993 2.58 24.03 -14.50
C THR A 993 2.43 25.49 -14.87
N PHE A 994 1.91 26.28 -13.94
CA PHE A 994 1.88 27.72 -14.05
C PHE A 994 3.06 28.29 -13.26
N GLN A 995 4.00 28.92 -13.97
CA GLN A 995 5.02 29.74 -13.33
C GLN A 995 4.51 31.15 -13.10
N ILE A 996 4.49 31.56 -11.84
CA ILE A 996 4.11 32.90 -11.43
C ILE A 996 5.38 33.72 -11.26
N GLN A 997 5.51 34.78 -12.03
CA GLN A 997 6.64 35.67 -11.87
C GLN A 997 6.31 36.82 -10.92
N MET A 998 7.24 37.05 -9.98
CA MET A 998 7.15 38.10 -8.97
C MET A 998 8.24 39.15 -9.21
N PRO A 999 7.91 40.44 -9.21
CA PRO A 999 8.92 41.49 -9.29
C PRO A 999 9.83 41.45 -8.05
N LEU A 1000 11.15 41.49 -8.28
CA LEU A 1000 12.15 41.52 -7.21
C LEU A 1000 12.28 42.93 -6.61
N PRO A 1001 12.47 43.05 -5.28
CA PRO A 1001 12.68 44.34 -4.63
C PRO A 1001 14.09 44.90 -4.90
N GLY A 1002 14.21 46.24 -4.89
CA GLY A 1002 15.50 46.93 -4.80
C GLY A 1002 16.49 46.67 -5.96
N ASN A 1003 17.75 46.41 -5.59
CA ASN A 1003 18.89 46.26 -6.52
C ASN A 1003 18.95 44.89 -7.22
N CYS A 1004 18.12 43.94 -6.81
CA CYS A 1004 18.05 42.61 -7.38
C CYS A 1004 17.18 42.50 -8.64
N LYS A 1005 16.94 43.62 -9.34
CA LYS A 1005 16.15 43.63 -10.56
C LYS A 1005 16.96 43.10 -11.74
N TRP A 1006 16.58 41.94 -12.24
CA TRP A 1006 16.91 41.49 -13.59
C TRP A 1006 15.64 41.17 -14.37
N GLU A 1007 15.73 41.27 -15.70
CA GLU A 1007 14.61 41.01 -16.60
C GLU A 1007 13.94 39.67 -16.28
N SER A 1008 12.62 39.74 -16.19
CA SER A 1008 11.76 38.58 -16.16
C SER A 1008 11.92 37.79 -17.47
N PRO A 1009 12.02 36.45 -17.44
CA PRO A 1009 11.74 35.65 -18.63
C PRO A 1009 10.40 36.10 -19.21
N PRO A 1010 10.26 36.21 -20.54
CA PRO A 1010 9.07 36.77 -21.14
C PRO A 1010 7.81 35.99 -20.72
N VAL A 1011 6.76 36.71 -20.35
CA VAL A 1011 5.58 36.16 -19.66
C VAL A 1011 4.31 36.17 -20.47
N ASP A 1012 4.31 36.86 -21.59
CA ASP A 1012 3.18 36.93 -22.50
C ASP A 1012 3.59 36.27 -23.81
N THR A 1013 2.59 35.88 -24.58
CA THR A 1013 2.73 35.62 -26.00
C THR A 1013 3.30 36.88 -26.66
N ILE A 1014 4.63 36.95 -26.82
CA ILE A 1014 5.28 38.14 -27.37
C ILE A 1014 5.02 38.19 -28.87
N TYR A 1015 4.36 39.26 -29.29
CA TYR A 1015 4.29 39.64 -30.68
C TYR A 1015 5.66 40.13 -31.16
N GLN A 1016 6.11 39.64 -32.31
CA GLN A 1016 7.39 40.01 -32.91
C GLN A 1016 7.63 41.54 -33.01
N GLY A 1017 6.55 42.35 -33.05
CA GLY A 1017 6.61 43.82 -33.11
C GLY A 1017 7.12 44.51 -31.84
N ASP A 1018 6.99 43.89 -30.66
CA ASP A 1018 7.34 44.52 -29.37
C ASP A 1018 8.84 44.49 -29.06
N ARG A 1019 9.64 43.73 -29.83
CA ARG A 1019 11.10 43.61 -29.63
C ARG A 1019 11.91 44.82 -30.15
N LYS A 1020 11.30 45.81 -30.82
CA LYS A 1020 12.04 46.95 -31.40
C LYS A 1020 12.58 47.98 -30.40
N SER A 1021 12.33 47.83 -29.09
CA SER A 1021 12.89 48.71 -28.06
C SER A 1021 14.07 48.12 -27.26
N LEU A 1022 14.61 46.96 -27.64
CA LEU A 1022 15.60 46.20 -26.85
C LEU A 1022 16.80 45.71 -27.70
N GLN A 1023 17.50 46.63 -28.37
CA GLN A 1023 18.89 46.42 -28.79
C GLN A 1023 19.80 47.49 -28.20
#